data_AF-A0A3D0YMN7-F1
#
_entry.id   AF-A0A3D0YMN7-F1
#
_cell.length_a   1.000
_cell.length_b   1.000
_cell.length_c   1.000
_cell.angle_alpha   90.00
_cell.angle_beta   90.00
_cell.angle_gamma   90.00
#
_symmetry.space_group_name_H-M   'P 1'
#
loop_
_entity.id
_entity.type
_entity.pdbx_description
1 polymer ?
#
loop_
_entity_poly.entity_id
_entity_poly.type
_entity_poly.pdbx_seq_one_letter_code
_entity_poly.pdbx_strand_id
1 'polypeptide(L)'
;ADRGKVTEDDPWRWWVNDDKDDGDYAADEESDVPGQADGNFSDGAINGVTDLTDFFPIFLDIKQALEVLPPGEYDYKLSQDDGALNFAEAPDLIPDDDPDYDGAGAYWRSAFWAENYKNLPVQHITASGVSLSHSFLDQLKDGRGILLLEYRKASEAPLELEIWKGSQKLTTIAFHAKVDKVEKMYRHLNLYEATGTQSNQLNDIGEPDNYPDDKTNEKAFVMIHGYAPRGHGAKNDRIQRGFQSEIFRRLHQAGSKAKFVAVYWDSATGLDYHKAVYQAFKTSPFVGPRLGFLAGNEITVGAHSLGNIVTSNAVCHEGFRAENYFLINAASPIEAYSPTQTQVGNVLMKTAMTEREWKPYDERFHSPNWHARFPANDNRSKLKWKGRFSNIETHTKPFNFYSTGEDVVANPKSGEDNFDLFRKIWKRVSENESLGRFSWVGQEFIKGGTSVAAGIGCQKNHGGWQHIGFTGNTLGHRFMGTIGPNTPLGQYDLYTFAQSNQRLANGQYTNEHLAQFGLFKRFESPAYDALYAPINDANKNWTDAAGFAWQNPHTKAQGSALAGQKDTQWVILATAMPSVSFAAAANHVGNIEGFNMNEHTNGWPNIPARGQYLNDWQHGDFVSIGASYVKKMYEKAIEKGDLND
;
A
#
# COMPACT_ATOMS: atom_id res chain seq x y z
N ALA A 1 -30.25 -11.57 -15.56
CA ALA A 1 -31.57 -10.94 -15.73
C ALA A 1 -32.08 -10.40 -14.39
N ASP A 2 -32.13 -9.07 -14.27
CA ASP A 2 -32.47 -8.35 -13.03
C ASP A 2 -33.90 -7.78 -13.04
N ARG A 3 -34.67 -8.14 -14.06
CA ARG A 3 -36.09 -7.82 -14.19
C ARG A 3 -36.86 -8.37 -12.98
N GLY A 4 -37.46 -7.47 -12.20
CA GLY A 4 -38.18 -7.81 -10.97
C GLY A 4 -37.29 -8.00 -9.74
N LYS A 5 -35.97 -7.79 -9.85
CA LYS A 5 -35.03 -7.71 -8.72
C LYS A 5 -34.73 -6.26 -8.36
N VAL A 6 -34.50 -5.42 -9.38
CA VAL A 6 -34.37 -3.97 -9.20
C VAL A 6 -35.75 -3.32 -9.15
N THR A 7 -36.07 -2.68 -8.04
CA THR A 7 -37.39 -2.06 -7.76
C THR A 7 -37.22 -0.72 -7.04
N GLU A 8 -38.31 -0.01 -6.78
CA GLU A 8 -38.27 1.22 -5.96
C GLU A 8 -37.80 0.93 -4.52
N ASP A 9 -38.23 -0.20 -3.94
CA ASP A 9 -37.85 -0.62 -2.58
C ASP A 9 -36.46 -1.30 -2.52
N ASP A 10 -36.01 -1.87 -3.64
CA ASP A 10 -34.68 -2.47 -3.81
C ASP A 10 -33.99 -1.92 -5.07
N PRO A 11 -33.55 -0.64 -5.04
CA PRO A 11 -33.01 0.03 -6.22
C PRO A 11 -31.58 -0.42 -6.52
N TRP A 12 -31.17 -0.28 -7.78
CA TRP A 12 -29.77 -0.43 -8.17
C TRP A 12 -28.92 0.64 -7.48
N ARG A 13 -27.84 0.23 -6.81
CA ARG A 13 -27.00 1.15 -6.04
C ARG A 13 -25.70 1.39 -6.77
N TRP A 14 -25.39 2.66 -7.02
CA TRP A 14 -24.19 3.08 -7.73
C TRP A 14 -23.61 4.35 -7.14
N TRP A 15 -22.47 4.79 -7.67
CA TRP A 15 -21.81 6.03 -7.30
C TRP A 15 -21.81 7.07 -8.43
N VAL A 16 -21.49 8.30 -8.08
CA VAL A 16 -21.27 9.39 -9.04
C VAL A 16 -19.84 9.32 -9.57
N ASN A 17 -19.65 9.50 -10.89
CA ASN A 17 -18.33 9.56 -11.55
C ASN A 17 -17.67 10.94 -11.36
N ASP A 18 -17.40 11.32 -10.10
CA ASP A 18 -16.97 12.66 -9.69
C ASP A 18 -15.47 12.80 -9.41
N ASP A 19 -14.62 11.94 -10.00
CA ASP A 19 -13.17 12.05 -9.99
C ASP A 19 -12.64 12.43 -11.40
N LYS A 20 -11.32 12.33 -11.62
CA LYS A 20 -10.63 12.85 -12.82
C LYS A 20 -9.64 11.84 -13.39
N ASP A 21 -10.17 10.68 -13.70
CA ASP A 21 -9.49 9.71 -14.53
C ASP A 21 -9.22 10.25 -15.94
N ASP A 22 -8.00 10.03 -16.44
CA ASP A 22 -7.61 10.43 -17.78
C ASP A 22 -6.55 9.46 -18.33
N GLY A 23 -6.97 8.61 -19.26
CA GLY A 23 -6.12 7.65 -19.97
C GLY A 23 -6.12 6.25 -19.38
N ASP A 24 -5.04 5.51 -19.63
CA ASP A 24 -4.92 4.11 -19.20
C ASP A 24 -4.30 3.98 -17.79
N TYR A 25 -3.92 5.11 -17.20
CA TYR A 25 -3.28 5.24 -15.90
C TYR A 25 -3.56 6.63 -15.31
N ALA A 26 -3.64 6.70 -13.99
CA ALA A 26 -3.86 7.93 -13.25
C ALA A 26 -2.82 8.99 -13.63
N ALA A 27 -3.29 10.17 -14.05
CA ALA A 27 -2.45 11.28 -14.46
C ALA A 27 -1.64 11.83 -13.27
N ASP A 28 -2.23 11.83 -12.08
CA ASP A 28 -1.55 12.18 -10.84
C ASP A 28 -2.18 11.49 -9.60
N GLU A 29 -1.66 11.81 -8.41
CA GLU A 29 -2.09 11.21 -7.12
C GLU A 29 -3.46 11.69 -6.62
N GLU A 30 -4.04 12.71 -7.25
CA GLU A 30 -5.38 13.24 -6.97
C GLU A 30 -6.42 12.81 -8.04
N SER A 31 -6.02 12.10 -9.11
CA SER A 31 -6.94 11.61 -10.17
C SER A 31 -8.15 10.87 -9.61
N ASP A 32 -7.93 9.88 -8.73
CA ASP A 32 -9.00 9.03 -8.16
C ASP A 32 -9.79 9.71 -7.02
N VAL A 33 -9.52 10.97 -6.68
CA VAL A 33 -10.14 11.62 -5.51
C VAL A 33 -11.60 11.95 -5.81
N PRO A 34 -12.58 11.45 -5.03
CA PRO A 34 -13.98 11.75 -5.28
C PRO A 34 -14.39 13.15 -4.84
N GLY A 35 -15.42 13.69 -5.49
CA GLY A 35 -16.05 14.96 -5.21
C GLY A 35 -15.43 16.16 -5.91
N GLN A 36 -14.79 15.95 -7.06
CA GLN A 36 -14.21 17.01 -7.90
C GLN A 36 -15.31 17.72 -8.69
N ALA A 37 -15.20 19.05 -8.81
CA ALA A 37 -16.28 19.90 -9.35
C ALA A 37 -16.50 19.69 -10.86
N ASP A 38 -15.43 19.34 -11.56
CA ASP A 38 -15.33 19.06 -12.99
C ASP A 38 -14.89 17.60 -13.18
N GLY A 39 -15.61 16.67 -12.55
CA GLY A 39 -15.36 15.24 -12.72
C GLY A 39 -15.68 14.74 -14.13
N ASN A 40 -15.27 13.51 -14.43
CA ASN A 40 -15.36 12.90 -15.76
C ASN A 40 -16.77 12.94 -16.37
N PHE A 41 -17.81 12.86 -15.53
CA PHE A 41 -19.21 12.98 -15.95
C PHE A 41 -19.57 14.24 -16.77
N SER A 42 -18.70 15.26 -16.80
CA SER A 42 -19.00 16.61 -17.28
C SER A 42 -18.56 16.93 -18.70
N ASP A 43 -17.73 16.09 -19.34
CA ASP A 43 -17.08 16.44 -20.62
C ASP A 43 -17.64 15.76 -21.87
N GLY A 44 -18.49 14.73 -21.69
CA GLY A 44 -19.19 14.05 -22.78
C GLY A 44 -18.39 12.95 -23.48
N ALA A 45 -17.38 12.37 -22.82
CA ALA A 45 -16.69 11.18 -23.30
C ALA A 45 -16.32 10.24 -22.15
N ILE A 46 -15.99 9.00 -22.48
CA ILE A 46 -15.18 8.14 -21.60
C ILE A 46 -13.73 8.63 -21.67
N ASN A 47 -13.06 8.76 -20.53
CA ASN A 47 -11.74 9.37 -20.39
C ASN A 47 -10.62 8.34 -20.18
N GLY A 48 -10.60 7.26 -20.94
CA GLY A 48 -9.55 6.25 -20.83
C GLY A 48 -10.01 4.97 -20.14
N VAL A 49 -9.06 4.06 -19.92
CA VAL A 49 -9.33 2.74 -19.33
C VAL A 49 -9.52 2.82 -17.82
N THR A 50 -9.01 3.84 -17.14
CA THR A 50 -9.24 4.03 -15.70
C THR A 50 -10.70 4.41 -15.42
N ASP A 51 -11.23 5.36 -16.19
CA ASP A 51 -12.61 5.88 -16.10
C ASP A 51 -13.70 4.81 -16.36
N LEU A 52 -13.39 3.74 -17.10
CA LEU A 52 -14.34 2.63 -17.32
C LEU A 52 -14.81 1.97 -16.02
N THR A 53 -14.10 2.15 -14.90
CA THR A 53 -14.49 1.60 -13.60
C THR A 53 -15.80 2.22 -13.09
N ASP A 54 -16.10 3.46 -13.45
CA ASP A 54 -17.25 4.23 -12.97
C ASP A 54 -18.53 4.00 -13.82
N PHE A 55 -18.38 3.29 -14.94
CA PHE A 55 -19.49 2.86 -15.78
C PHE A 55 -20.06 1.52 -15.32
N PHE A 56 -21.37 1.31 -15.52
CA PHE A 56 -22.05 0.03 -15.34
C PHE A 56 -22.87 -0.35 -16.58
N PRO A 57 -23.00 -1.64 -16.92
CA PRO A 57 -23.69 -2.08 -18.12
C PRO A 57 -25.20 -2.27 -17.90
N ILE A 58 -26.02 -1.80 -18.85
CA ILE A 58 -27.45 -2.14 -18.96
C ILE A 58 -27.72 -2.77 -20.32
N PHE A 59 -28.34 -3.95 -20.32
CA PHE A 59 -28.92 -4.54 -21.52
C PHE A 59 -30.42 -4.24 -21.62
N LEU A 60 -30.84 -3.71 -22.76
CA LEU A 60 -32.26 -3.53 -23.08
C LEU A 60 -32.81 -4.78 -23.77
N ASP A 61 -33.45 -5.67 -22.99
CA ASP A 61 -34.13 -6.86 -23.51
C ASP A 61 -35.46 -6.49 -24.20
N ILE A 62 -35.35 -5.84 -25.36
CA ILE A 62 -36.48 -5.27 -26.13
C ILE A 62 -36.58 -5.83 -27.55
N LYS A 63 -35.91 -6.95 -27.85
CA LYS A 63 -35.93 -7.57 -29.18
C LYS A 63 -37.34 -7.75 -29.74
N GLN A 64 -38.25 -8.29 -28.94
CA GLN A 64 -39.65 -8.49 -29.32
C GLN A 64 -40.38 -7.16 -29.57
N ALA A 65 -40.06 -6.11 -28.79
CA ALA A 65 -40.63 -4.79 -29.00
C ALA A 65 -40.16 -4.20 -30.34
N LEU A 66 -38.88 -4.37 -30.68
CA LEU A 66 -38.29 -3.91 -31.94
C LEU A 66 -38.85 -4.61 -33.18
N GLU A 67 -39.32 -5.86 -33.05
CA GLU A 67 -40.01 -6.60 -34.11
C GLU A 67 -41.43 -6.06 -34.38
N VAL A 68 -42.12 -5.62 -33.33
CA VAL A 68 -43.51 -5.11 -33.41
C VAL A 68 -43.55 -3.59 -33.69
N LEU A 69 -42.59 -2.86 -33.13
CA LEU A 69 -42.47 -1.40 -33.17
C LEU A 69 -41.09 -1.03 -33.77
N PRO A 70 -40.91 -1.17 -35.09
CA PRO A 70 -39.59 -1.03 -35.71
C PRO A 70 -39.04 0.40 -35.62
N PRO A 71 -37.71 0.59 -35.44
CA PRO A 71 -37.08 1.92 -35.35
C PRO A 71 -37.32 2.86 -36.54
N GLY A 72 -37.73 2.33 -37.69
CA GLY A 72 -38.10 3.16 -38.86
C GLY A 72 -39.44 3.89 -38.70
N GLU A 73 -40.29 3.48 -37.74
CA GLU A 73 -41.61 4.06 -37.49
C GLU A 73 -41.79 4.59 -36.05
N TYR A 74 -40.91 4.20 -35.14
CA TYR A 74 -41.01 4.49 -33.70
C TYR A 74 -39.66 4.95 -33.16
N ASP A 75 -39.68 5.93 -32.26
CA ASP A 75 -38.47 6.39 -31.56
C ASP A 75 -38.35 5.68 -30.21
N TYR A 76 -37.13 5.27 -29.87
CA TYR A 76 -36.77 4.73 -28.55
C TYR A 76 -35.89 5.74 -27.85
N LYS A 77 -36.33 6.23 -26.69
CA LYS A 77 -35.65 7.30 -25.96
C LYS A 77 -35.34 6.89 -24.53
N LEU A 78 -34.18 7.31 -24.04
CA LEU A 78 -33.86 7.31 -22.62
C LEU A 78 -34.22 8.67 -22.03
N SER A 79 -34.97 8.70 -20.94
CA SER A 79 -35.30 9.92 -20.18
C SER A 79 -35.05 9.73 -18.69
N GLN A 80 -34.79 10.83 -18.00
CA GLN A 80 -34.72 10.89 -16.54
C GLN A 80 -35.06 12.30 -16.09
N ASP A 81 -35.98 12.44 -15.15
CA ASP A 81 -36.56 13.72 -14.74
C ASP A 81 -35.54 14.75 -14.27
N ASP A 82 -34.53 14.30 -13.53
CA ASP A 82 -33.49 15.18 -12.98
C ASP A 82 -32.21 15.22 -13.82
N GLY A 83 -32.10 14.41 -14.88
CA GLY A 83 -30.94 14.34 -15.75
C GLY A 83 -29.63 14.09 -15.01
N ALA A 84 -29.61 13.06 -14.16
CA ALA A 84 -28.47 12.59 -13.38
C ALA A 84 -27.64 11.48 -14.05
N LEU A 85 -28.00 11.06 -15.26
CA LEU A 85 -27.31 9.99 -16.00
C LEU A 85 -26.70 10.48 -17.31
N ASN A 86 -25.57 9.90 -17.66
CA ASN A 86 -25.10 9.86 -19.04
C ASN A 86 -25.03 8.42 -19.54
N PHE A 87 -24.95 8.23 -20.86
CA PHE A 87 -24.77 6.91 -21.46
C PHE A 87 -23.88 6.92 -22.71
N ALA A 88 -23.21 5.80 -22.95
CA ALA A 88 -22.57 5.44 -24.21
C ALA A 88 -23.17 4.13 -24.75
N GLU A 89 -23.17 3.98 -26.08
CA GLU A 89 -23.65 2.77 -26.75
C GLU A 89 -22.45 1.86 -27.08
N ALA A 90 -22.44 0.64 -26.55
CA ALA A 90 -21.46 -0.42 -26.82
C ALA A 90 -22.12 -1.51 -27.69
N PRO A 91 -22.24 -1.31 -29.01
CA PRO A 91 -23.05 -2.14 -29.91
C PRO A 91 -22.60 -3.60 -30.03
N ASP A 92 -21.32 -3.89 -29.81
CA ASP A 92 -20.74 -5.19 -30.13
C ASP A 92 -20.79 -6.21 -28.97
N LEU A 93 -20.98 -5.73 -27.74
CA LEU A 93 -21.03 -6.58 -26.54
C LEU A 93 -22.29 -7.44 -26.51
N ILE A 94 -22.15 -8.63 -25.95
CA ILE A 94 -23.20 -9.63 -25.82
C ILE A 94 -23.63 -9.70 -24.34
N PRO A 95 -24.93 -9.59 -24.01
CA PRO A 95 -25.38 -9.52 -22.62
C PRO A 95 -25.02 -10.74 -21.76
N ASP A 96 -25.25 -11.94 -22.29
CA ASP A 96 -25.14 -13.21 -21.55
C ASP A 96 -23.90 -14.04 -21.96
N ASP A 97 -22.86 -13.41 -22.52
CA ASP A 97 -21.60 -14.09 -22.89
C ASP A 97 -20.50 -13.87 -21.84
N ASP A 98 -19.32 -14.43 -22.08
CA ASP A 98 -18.17 -14.41 -21.18
C ASP A 98 -17.75 -12.96 -20.87
N PRO A 99 -17.87 -12.49 -19.61
CA PRO A 99 -17.53 -11.13 -19.22
C PRO A 99 -16.03 -10.79 -19.39
N ASP A 100 -15.17 -11.76 -19.65
CA ASP A 100 -13.75 -11.54 -19.98
C ASP A 100 -13.46 -11.56 -21.49
N TYR A 101 -14.44 -11.93 -22.32
CA TYR A 101 -14.31 -11.99 -23.77
C TYR A 101 -15.15 -10.91 -24.48
N ASP A 102 -16.47 -11.09 -24.62
CA ASP A 102 -17.39 -10.15 -25.28
C ASP A 102 -18.71 -9.98 -24.53
N GLY A 103 -18.80 -10.47 -23.30
CA GLY A 103 -19.92 -10.33 -22.38
C GLY A 103 -20.17 -8.89 -21.90
N ALA A 104 -21.24 -8.67 -21.14
CA ALA A 104 -21.59 -7.35 -20.59
C ALA A 104 -20.50 -6.71 -19.70
N GLY A 105 -19.66 -7.53 -19.05
CA GLY A 105 -18.53 -7.05 -18.24
C GLY A 105 -17.26 -6.76 -19.05
N ALA A 106 -17.23 -7.08 -20.34
CA ALA A 106 -16.00 -7.07 -21.12
C ALA A 106 -15.44 -5.65 -21.33
N TYR A 107 -16.28 -4.61 -21.30
CA TYR A 107 -15.84 -3.22 -21.43
C TYR A 107 -14.73 -2.84 -20.45
N TRP A 108 -14.75 -3.34 -19.21
CA TRP A 108 -13.71 -3.06 -18.22
C TRP A 108 -12.83 -4.28 -17.90
N ARG A 109 -13.28 -5.50 -18.18
CA ARG A 109 -12.51 -6.72 -17.88
C ARG A 109 -11.60 -7.15 -19.03
N SER A 110 -11.98 -6.91 -20.28
CA SER A 110 -11.18 -7.29 -21.44
C SER A 110 -10.29 -6.13 -21.88
N ALA A 111 -8.98 -6.34 -21.95
CA ALA A 111 -8.06 -5.30 -22.44
C ALA A 111 -8.39 -4.87 -23.88
N PHE A 112 -8.94 -5.77 -24.70
CA PHE A 112 -9.36 -5.45 -26.07
C PHE A 112 -10.55 -4.50 -26.09
N TRP A 113 -11.62 -4.81 -25.35
CA TRP A 113 -12.83 -3.97 -25.33
C TRP A 113 -12.63 -2.68 -24.55
N ALA A 114 -11.86 -2.72 -23.46
CA ALA A 114 -11.47 -1.51 -22.75
C ALA A 114 -10.78 -0.53 -23.68
N GLU A 115 -9.82 -0.99 -24.50
CA GLU A 115 -9.16 -0.13 -25.48
C GLU A 115 -10.11 0.43 -26.55
N ASN A 116 -11.08 -0.37 -26.99
CA ASN A 116 -12.07 0.07 -27.99
C ASN A 116 -13.08 1.08 -27.41
N TYR A 117 -13.37 1.01 -26.12
CA TYR A 117 -14.42 1.81 -25.49
C TYR A 117 -13.93 2.99 -24.66
N LYS A 118 -12.64 3.09 -24.41
CA LYS A 118 -12.04 4.13 -23.58
C LYS A 118 -12.22 5.59 -24.05
N ASN A 119 -12.75 5.82 -25.25
CA ASN A 119 -13.00 7.16 -25.79
C ASN A 119 -14.40 7.27 -26.42
N LEU A 120 -15.35 6.41 -26.00
CA LEU A 120 -16.70 6.49 -26.54
C LEU A 120 -17.33 7.85 -26.22
N PRO A 121 -18.09 8.44 -27.17
CA PRO A 121 -18.87 9.62 -26.89
C PRO A 121 -19.99 9.27 -25.91
N VAL A 122 -20.20 10.15 -24.94
CA VAL A 122 -21.18 10.00 -23.88
C VAL A 122 -22.27 11.06 -24.05
N GLN A 123 -23.53 10.64 -23.93
CA GLN A 123 -24.70 11.50 -24.11
C GLN A 123 -25.42 11.73 -22.78
N HIS A 124 -25.73 13.00 -22.48
CA HIS A 124 -26.47 13.38 -21.28
C HIS A 124 -27.95 13.07 -21.41
N ILE A 125 -28.48 12.22 -20.53
CA ILE A 125 -29.90 11.90 -20.47
C ILE A 125 -30.64 13.08 -19.85
N THR A 126 -31.65 13.59 -20.56
CA THR A 126 -32.46 14.74 -20.11
C THR A 126 -33.91 14.34 -19.86
N ALA A 127 -34.65 15.20 -19.15
CA ALA A 127 -36.09 15.03 -18.97
C ALA A 127 -36.88 15.05 -20.29
N SER A 128 -36.34 15.66 -21.35
CA SER A 128 -36.96 15.66 -22.69
C SER A 128 -36.74 14.36 -23.47
N GLY A 129 -35.91 13.45 -22.95
CA GLY A 129 -35.50 12.22 -23.60
C GLY A 129 -34.39 12.40 -24.64
N VAL A 130 -33.55 11.39 -24.78
CA VAL A 130 -32.49 11.28 -25.79
C VAL A 130 -32.69 9.99 -26.58
N SER A 131 -32.73 10.09 -27.90
CA SER A 131 -32.97 8.93 -28.77
C SER A 131 -31.77 8.00 -28.81
N LEU A 132 -32.03 6.69 -28.72
CA LEU A 132 -31.06 5.65 -29.05
C LEU A 132 -30.78 5.64 -30.56
N SER A 133 -29.55 5.34 -30.95
CA SER A 133 -29.19 5.29 -32.37
C SER A 133 -29.86 4.10 -33.06
N HIS A 134 -30.28 4.29 -34.33
CA HIS A 134 -30.84 3.18 -35.11
C HIS A 134 -29.84 2.03 -35.28
N SER A 135 -28.55 2.34 -35.40
CA SER A 135 -27.48 1.34 -35.46
C SER A 135 -27.43 0.47 -34.20
N PHE A 136 -27.57 1.07 -33.02
CA PHE A 136 -27.61 0.33 -31.76
C PHE A 136 -28.88 -0.52 -31.63
N LEU A 137 -30.05 0.05 -31.98
CA LEU A 137 -31.31 -0.68 -31.98
C LEU A 137 -31.30 -1.88 -32.95
N ASP A 138 -30.57 -1.80 -34.06
CA ASP A 138 -30.38 -2.93 -34.96
C ASP A 138 -29.53 -4.04 -34.33
N GLN A 139 -28.50 -3.71 -33.54
CA GLN A 139 -27.72 -4.73 -32.80
C GLN A 139 -28.56 -5.49 -31.77
N LEU A 140 -29.50 -4.80 -31.09
CA LEU A 140 -30.39 -5.44 -30.12
C LEU A 140 -31.27 -6.53 -30.76
N LYS A 141 -31.60 -6.42 -32.05
CA LYS A 141 -32.33 -7.48 -32.79
C LYS A 141 -31.49 -8.75 -32.96
N ASP A 142 -30.18 -8.57 -33.07
CA ASP A 142 -29.19 -9.65 -33.18
C ASP A 142 -28.75 -10.20 -31.81
N GLY A 143 -29.32 -9.69 -30.71
CA GLY A 143 -29.00 -10.11 -29.34
C GLY A 143 -27.68 -9.52 -28.82
N ARG A 144 -27.24 -8.39 -29.38
CA ARG A 144 -26.03 -7.64 -29.00
C ARG A 144 -26.39 -6.21 -28.62
N GLY A 145 -25.47 -5.50 -27.98
CA GLY A 145 -25.61 -4.10 -27.63
C GLY A 145 -25.85 -3.91 -26.14
N ILE A 146 -24.93 -3.19 -25.51
CA ILE A 146 -24.98 -2.79 -24.10
C ILE A 146 -24.97 -1.27 -24.04
N LEU A 147 -25.74 -0.70 -23.13
CA LEU A 147 -25.58 0.68 -22.70
C LEU A 147 -24.57 0.71 -21.56
N LEU A 148 -23.55 1.57 -21.65
CA LEU A 148 -22.66 1.87 -20.54
C LEU A 148 -23.15 3.17 -19.91
N LEU A 149 -23.51 3.14 -18.63
CA LEU A 149 -24.06 4.30 -17.92
C LEU A 149 -23.14 4.75 -16.80
N GLU A 150 -23.14 6.05 -16.57
CA GLU A 150 -22.50 6.70 -15.42
C GLU A 150 -23.48 7.72 -14.82
N TYR A 151 -23.31 8.00 -13.52
CA TYR A 151 -24.06 9.06 -12.87
C TYR A 151 -23.22 10.33 -12.73
N ARG A 152 -23.85 11.47 -12.98
CA ARG A 152 -23.24 12.80 -12.91
C ARG A 152 -23.59 13.60 -11.66
N LYS A 153 -24.50 13.08 -10.85
CA LYS A 153 -24.89 13.60 -9.54
C LYS A 153 -25.71 12.55 -8.78
N ALA A 154 -25.84 12.75 -7.47
CA ALA A 154 -26.75 11.95 -6.63
C ALA A 154 -28.19 12.02 -7.17
N SER A 155 -28.89 10.88 -7.16
CA SER A 155 -30.24 10.76 -7.69
C SER A 155 -30.96 9.52 -7.16
N GLU A 156 -32.28 9.63 -7.06
CA GLU A 156 -33.21 8.52 -6.87
C GLU A 156 -34.26 8.48 -8.00
N ALA A 157 -34.11 9.33 -9.02
CA ALA A 157 -35.03 9.37 -10.17
C ALA A 157 -34.77 8.17 -11.09
N PRO A 158 -35.81 7.43 -11.52
CA PRO A 158 -35.61 6.25 -12.36
C PRO A 158 -35.12 6.63 -13.76
N LEU A 159 -34.28 5.77 -14.33
CA LEU A 159 -34.03 5.78 -15.77
C LEU A 159 -35.27 5.22 -16.47
N GLU A 160 -35.78 5.95 -17.47
CA GLU A 160 -36.94 5.55 -18.23
C GLU A 160 -36.58 5.25 -19.68
N LEU A 161 -36.97 4.07 -20.17
CA LEU A 161 -37.04 3.77 -21.59
C LEU A 161 -38.45 4.10 -22.10
N GLU A 162 -38.54 5.05 -23.01
CA GLU A 162 -39.79 5.48 -23.65
C GLU A 162 -39.85 5.03 -25.11
N ILE A 163 -41.03 4.59 -25.54
CA ILE A 163 -41.30 4.28 -26.96
C ILE A 163 -42.34 5.27 -27.50
N TRP A 164 -42.02 5.93 -28.61
CA TRP A 164 -42.84 6.99 -29.20
C TRP A 164 -43.27 6.67 -30.62
N LYS A 165 -44.46 7.13 -31.01
CA LYS A 165 -44.92 7.21 -32.40
C LYS A 165 -45.20 8.67 -32.75
N GLY A 166 -44.27 9.31 -33.45
CA GLY A 166 -44.32 10.76 -33.64
C GLY A 166 -44.34 11.48 -32.29
N SER A 167 -45.39 12.27 -32.02
CA SER A 167 -45.55 12.97 -30.73
C SER A 167 -46.27 12.18 -29.64
N GLN A 168 -46.71 10.95 -29.91
CA GLN A 168 -47.42 10.12 -28.94
C GLN A 168 -46.46 9.17 -28.23
N LYS A 169 -46.29 9.33 -26.90
CA LYS A 169 -45.64 8.32 -26.06
C LYS A 169 -46.56 7.12 -25.89
N LEU A 170 -46.08 5.93 -26.24
CA LEU A 170 -46.83 4.68 -26.19
C LEU A 170 -46.67 3.97 -24.86
N THR A 171 -45.44 3.90 -24.35
CA THR A 171 -45.12 3.22 -23.10
C THR A 171 -43.83 3.76 -22.50
N THR A 172 -43.66 3.50 -21.20
CA THR A 172 -42.46 3.77 -20.42
C THR A 172 -42.11 2.52 -19.62
N ILE A 173 -40.81 2.20 -19.52
CA ILE A 173 -40.27 1.15 -18.66
C ILE A 173 -39.22 1.80 -17.75
N ALA A 174 -39.39 1.64 -16.43
CA ALA A 174 -38.52 2.28 -15.43
C ALA A 174 -37.46 1.30 -14.88
N PHE A 175 -36.25 1.83 -14.66
CA PHE A 175 -35.17 1.21 -13.92
C PHE A 175 -34.83 2.11 -12.72
N HIS A 176 -35.07 1.59 -11.51
CA HIS A 176 -34.90 2.34 -10.27
C HIS A 176 -33.46 2.25 -9.76
N ALA A 177 -32.92 3.37 -9.31
CA ALA A 177 -31.58 3.44 -8.74
C ALA A 177 -31.54 4.38 -7.54
N LYS A 178 -30.54 4.15 -6.66
CA LYS A 178 -30.16 5.05 -5.59
C LYS A 178 -28.67 5.34 -5.70
N VAL A 179 -28.35 6.61 -5.84
CA VAL A 179 -26.97 7.05 -6.13
C VAL A 179 -26.59 8.22 -5.25
N ASP A 180 -25.39 8.13 -4.70
CA ASP A 180 -24.70 9.17 -3.95
C ASP A 180 -23.19 9.03 -4.20
N LYS A 181 -22.37 9.79 -3.49
CA LYS A 181 -20.91 9.67 -3.53
C LYS A 181 -20.46 8.25 -3.20
N VAL A 182 -19.36 7.81 -3.82
CA VAL A 182 -18.77 6.48 -3.55
C VAL A 182 -18.46 6.26 -2.07
N GLU A 183 -18.04 7.30 -1.36
CA GLU A 183 -17.77 7.31 0.08
C GLU A 183 -19.02 7.09 0.96
N LYS A 184 -20.23 7.11 0.39
CA LYS A 184 -21.47 6.73 1.09
C LYS A 184 -21.80 5.24 0.96
N MET A 185 -20.97 4.48 0.27
CA MET A 185 -21.14 3.04 0.07
C MET A 185 -20.26 2.20 1.00
N TYR A 186 -19.38 2.83 1.78
CA TYR A 186 -18.46 2.10 2.66
C TYR A 186 -18.14 2.87 3.93
N ARG A 187 -17.50 2.18 4.88
CA ARG A 187 -17.17 2.74 6.20
C ARG A 187 -15.79 3.37 6.22
N HIS A 188 -15.65 4.44 6.98
CA HIS A 188 -14.40 5.16 7.18
C HIS A 188 -13.94 5.06 8.64
N LEU A 189 -12.75 4.52 8.87
CA LEU A 189 -12.13 4.45 10.18
C LEU A 189 -10.82 5.24 10.20
N ASN A 190 -10.76 6.27 11.03
CA ASN A 190 -9.60 7.13 11.24
C ASN A 190 -8.85 6.76 12.53
N LEU A 191 -7.54 6.51 12.40
CA LEU A 191 -6.62 6.15 13.48
C LEU A 191 -5.53 7.20 13.76
N TYR A 192 -5.65 8.43 13.24
CA TYR A 192 -4.66 9.52 13.46
C TYR A 192 -4.49 9.88 14.94
N GLU A 193 -5.47 9.58 15.79
CA GLU A 193 -5.35 9.72 17.25
C GLU A 193 -4.14 8.96 17.82
N ALA A 194 -3.68 7.90 17.18
CA ALA A 194 -2.53 7.11 17.62
C ALA A 194 -1.22 7.92 17.66
N THR A 195 -1.13 8.95 16.81
CA THR A 195 0.03 9.85 16.74
C THR A 195 -0.25 11.21 17.37
N GLY A 196 -1.52 11.51 17.71
CA GLY A 196 -1.96 12.82 18.18
C GLY A 196 -2.07 13.86 17.06
N THR A 197 -1.97 13.43 15.80
CA THR A 197 -2.14 14.29 14.63
C THR A 197 -3.64 14.47 14.35
N GLN A 198 -4.04 15.62 13.83
CA GLN A 198 -5.41 15.85 13.36
C GLN A 198 -5.56 15.39 11.91
N SER A 199 -6.72 14.83 11.58
CA SER A 199 -7.10 14.51 10.21
C SER A 199 -8.46 15.12 9.92
N ASN A 200 -8.67 15.48 8.66
CA ASN A 200 -9.96 15.96 8.16
C ASN A 200 -10.92 14.81 7.87
N GLN A 201 -10.44 13.57 7.84
CA GLN A 201 -11.30 12.41 7.62
C GLN A 201 -12.01 12.04 8.93
N LEU A 202 -13.32 12.20 8.94
CA LEU A 202 -14.13 11.81 10.09
C LEU A 202 -14.34 10.29 10.11
N ASN A 203 -14.57 9.75 11.30
CA ASN A 203 -15.07 8.39 11.43
C ASN A 203 -16.51 8.35 10.93
N ASP A 204 -16.79 7.41 10.04
CA ASP A 204 -18.14 7.03 9.61
C ASP A 204 -18.20 5.50 9.57
N ILE A 205 -18.39 4.90 10.75
CA ILE A 205 -18.35 3.45 10.97
C ILE A 205 -19.75 2.83 11.07
N GLY A 206 -20.79 3.66 10.88
CA GLY A 206 -22.18 3.22 10.84
C GLY A 206 -22.49 2.39 9.60
N GLU A 207 -23.73 1.92 9.49
CA GLU A 207 -24.20 1.30 8.25
C GLU A 207 -24.21 2.35 7.11
N PRO A 208 -23.61 2.06 5.93
CA PRO A 208 -23.57 3.03 4.83
C PRO A 208 -24.94 3.27 4.18
N ASP A 209 -25.33 4.54 4.01
CA ASP A 209 -26.65 4.92 3.46
C ASP A 209 -26.88 4.49 2.00
N ASN A 210 -25.82 4.50 1.19
CA ASN A 210 -25.87 4.20 -0.24
C ASN A 210 -25.55 2.74 -0.57
N TYR A 211 -25.00 1.97 0.37
CA TYR A 211 -24.80 0.53 0.24
C TYR A 211 -24.94 -0.17 1.61
N PRO A 212 -26.19 -0.38 2.07
CA PRO A 212 -26.49 -0.91 3.39
C PRO A 212 -26.01 -2.36 3.55
N ASP A 213 -25.92 -2.81 4.79
CA ASP A 213 -25.32 -4.10 5.12
C ASP A 213 -26.14 -5.28 4.58
N ASP A 214 -27.45 -5.10 4.35
CA ASP A 214 -28.31 -6.11 3.71
C ASP A 214 -27.98 -6.37 2.23
N LYS A 215 -27.16 -5.51 1.60
CA LYS A 215 -26.56 -5.71 0.27
C LYS A 215 -25.18 -6.35 0.33
N THR A 216 -24.66 -6.57 1.54
CA THR A 216 -23.37 -7.21 1.80
C THR A 216 -23.57 -8.62 2.34
N ASN A 217 -22.49 -9.41 2.39
CA ASN A 217 -22.45 -10.68 3.11
C ASN A 217 -21.94 -10.48 4.55
N GLU A 218 -21.76 -11.58 5.28
CA GLU A 218 -21.29 -11.56 6.67
C GLU A 218 -19.79 -11.25 6.81
N LYS A 219 -19.09 -10.94 5.71
CA LYS A 219 -17.65 -10.67 5.70
C LYS A 219 -17.36 -9.19 5.66
N ALA A 220 -16.15 -8.83 6.09
CA ALA A 220 -15.63 -7.48 5.99
C ALA A 220 -14.24 -7.48 5.34
N PHE A 221 -14.05 -6.61 4.36
CA PHE A 221 -12.75 -6.28 3.79
C PHE A 221 -12.26 -4.96 4.38
N VAL A 222 -11.18 -5.03 5.16
CA VAL A 222 -10.56 -3.86 5.81
C VAL A 222 -9.31 -3.48 5.02
N MET A 223 -9.27 -2.26 4.47
CA MET A 223 -8.14 -1.80 3.67
C MET A 223 -7.30 -0.76 4.43
N ILE A 224 -6.02 -1.08 4.68
CA ILE A 224 -5.05 -0.18 5.32
C ILE A 224 -4.04 0.33 4.28
N HIS A 225 -4.07 1.63 4.01
CA HIS A 225 -3.21 2.27 3.01
C HIS A 225 -1.72 2.33 3.42
N GLY A 226 -0.87 2.68 2.46
CA GLY A 226 0.57 2.74 2.58
C GLY A 226 1.15 4.07 3.08
N TYR A 227 2.46 4.22 2.86
CA TYR A 227 3.22 5.44 3.14
C TYR A 227 2.93 6.52 2.10
N ALA A 228 2.76 7.77 2.56
CA ALA A 228 2.53 8.92 1.70
C ALA A 228 3.73 9.88 1.76
N PRO A 229 4.67 9.81 0.80
CA PRO A 229 5.83 10.72 0.77
C PRO A 229 5.46 12.14 0.33
N ARG A 230 4.34 12.28 -0.39
CA ARG A 230 3.84 13.52 -0.99
C ARG A 230 2.41 13.72 -0.50
N GLY A 231 2.11 14.94 -0.06
CA GLY A 231 0.88 15.25 0.67
C GLY A 231 1.12 15.27 2.18
N HIS A 232 0.87 16.43 2.78
CA HIS A 232 0.86 16.61 4.23
C HIS A 232 -0.49 17.14 4.66
N GLY A 233 -0.96 16.71 5.83
CA GLY A 233 -2.25 17.13 6.38
C GLY A 233 -3.39 16.88 5.38
N ALA A 234 -4.17 17.93 5.11
CA ALA A 234 -5.36 17.86 4.25
C ALA A 234 -5.11 17.26 2.86
N LYS A 235 -3.92 17.46 2.27
CA LYS A 235 -3.61 16.87 0.95
C LYS A 235 -3.51 15.34 1.04
N ASN A 236 -2.85 14.83 2.07
CA ASN A 236 -2.76 13.38 2.26
C ASN A 236 -4.14 12.77 2.47
N ASP A 237 -4.95 13.37 3.33
CA ASP A 237 -6.31 12.87 3.58
C ASP A 237 -7.11 12.75 2.27
N ARG A 238 -6.99 13.72 1.35
CA ARG A 238 -7.62 13.63 0.03
C ARG A 238 -7.07 12.48 -0.81
N ILE A 239 -5.76 12.37 -0.96
CA ILE A 239 -5.12 11.29 -1.74
C ILE A 239 -5.54 9.91 -1.20
N GLN A 240 -5.58 9.75 0.13
CA GLN A 240 -6.01 8.48 0.73
C GLN A 240 -7.51 8.21 0.53
N ARG A 241 -8.37 9.23 0.40
CA ARG A 241 -9.77 9.05 0.00
C ARG A 241 -9.88 8.48 -1.41
N GLY A 242 -9.08 8.98 -2.35
CA GLY A 242 -9.03 8.45 -3.71
C GLY A 242 -8.56 7.00 -3.75
N PHE A 243 -7.41 6.71 -3.11
CA PHE A 243 -6.90 5.35 -2.98
C PHE A 243 -7.94 4.36 -2.44
N GLN A 244 -8.66 4.73 -1.36
CA GLN A 244 -9.65 3.85 -0.74
C GLN A 244 -10.89 3.65 -1.62
N SER A 245 -11.35 4.72 -2.27
CA SER A 245 -12.50 4.68 -3.19
C SER A 245 -12.20 3.78 -4.38
N GLU A 246 -10.99 3.87 -4.93
CA GLU A 246 -10.61 3.07 -6.09
C GLU A 246 -10.48 1.58 -5.78
N ILE A 247 -9.93 1.22 -4.61
CA ILE A 247 -9.96 -0.17 -4.15
C ILE A 247 -11.40 -0.67 -3.97
N PHE A 248 -12.28 0.14 -3.38
CA PHE A 248 -13.68 -0.22 -3.21
C PHE A 248 -14.34 -0.48 -4.57
N ARG A 249 -14.23 0.45 -5.52
CA ARG A 249 -14.84 0.33 -6.85
C ARG A 249 -14.36 -0.92 -7.57
N ARG A 250 -13.06 -1.20 -7.56
CA ARG A 250 -12.48 -2.39 -8.21
C ARG A 250 -12.93 -3.70 -7.57
N LEU A 251 -12.98 -3.76 -6.24
CA LEU A 251 -13.52 -4.93 -5.54
C LEU A 251 -15.01 -5.12 -5.83
N HIS A 252 -15.79 -4.03 -5.83
CA HIS A 252 -17.22 -4.04 -6.10
C HIS A 252 -17.49 -4.52 -7.54
N GLN A 253 -16.85 -3.91 -8.54
CA GLN A 253 -16.92 -4.32 -9.94
C GLN A 253 -16.49 -5.78 -10.14
N ALA A 254 -15.45 -6.23 -9.44
CA ALA A 254 -14.99 -7.62 -9.49
C ALA A 254 -15.92 -8.62 -8.77
N GLY A 255 -17.01 -8.16 -8.13
CA GLY A 255 -18.06 -9.00 -7.56
C GLY A 255 -17.96 -9.24 -6.05
N SER A 256 -17.15 -8.46 -5.32
CA SER A 256 -17.12 -8.52 -3.86
C SER A 256 -18.45 -8.06 -3.27
N LYS A 257 -18.99 -8.85 -2.33
CA LYS A 257 -20.12 -8.52 -1.48
C LYS A 257 -19.72 -8.25 -0.03
N ALA A 258 -18.43 -8.25 0.30
CA ALA A 258 -17.97 -7.94 1.65
C ALA A 258 -18.23 -6.47 2.01
N LYS A 259 -18.51 -6.21 3.29
CA LYS A 259 -18.50 -4.86 3.86
C LYS A 259 -17.12 -4.24 3.68
N PHE A 260 -17.02 -3.06 3.08
CA PHE A 260 -15.73 -2.38 2.93
C PHE A 260 -15.48 -1.38 4.08
N VAL A 261 -14.26 -1.42 4.63
CA VAL A 261 -13.80 -0.47 5.65
C VAL A 261 -12.48 0.14 5.22
N ALA A 262 -12.51 1.43 4.91
CA ALA A 262 -11.35 2.25 4.63
C ALA A 262 -10.68 2.70 5.94
N VAL A 263 -9.45 2.25 6.19
CA VAL A 263 -8.68 2.65 7.37
C VAL A 263 -7.64 3.71 7.01
N TYR A 264 -7.73 4.85 7.70
CA TYR A 264 -6.84 5.99 7.54
C TYR A 264 -5.92 6.09 8.75
N TRP A 265 -4.63 6.31 8.51
CA TRP A 265 -3.64 6.51 9.56
C TRP A 265 -2.60 7.56 9.17
N ASP A 266 -1.92 8.12 10.16
CA ASP A 266 -0.91 9.17 9.96
C ASP A 266 0.35 8.56 9.30
N SER A 267 0.34 8.51 7.96
CA SER A 267 1.43 8.00 7.12
C SER A 267 2.21 9.10 6.39
N ALA A 268 1.77 10.36 6.53
CA ALA A 268 2.25 11.52 5.77
C ALA A 268 3.41 12.26 6.44
N THR A 269 4.54 11.60 6.58
CA THR A 269 5.73 12.16 7.24
C THR A 269 6.68 12.91 6.31
N GLY A 270 6.27 13.13 5.05
CA GLY A 270 7.10 13.80 4.06
C GLY A 270 8.24 12.89 3.66
N LEU A 271 9.48 13.37 3.65
CA LEU A 271 10.63 12.54 3.30
C LEU A 271 11.12 11.63 4.46
N ASP A 272 10.63 11.84 5.70
CA ASP A 272 11.08 11.08 6.87
C ASP A 272 10.37 9.71 6.97
N TYR A 273 10.82 8.76 6.15
CA TYR A 273 10.30 7.40 6.13
C TYR A 273 10.43 6.69 7.48
N HIS A 274 11.52 6.94 8.24
CA HIS A 274 11.72 6.31 9.55
C HIS A 274 10.66 6.77 10.56
N LYS A 275 10.25 8.06 10.51
CA LYS A 275 9.10 8.54 11.29
C LYS A 275 7.82 7.80 10.89
N ALA A 276 7.57 7.54 9.61
CA ALA A 276 6.39 6.78 9.18
C ALA A 276 6.40 5.35 9.70
N VAL A 277 7.56 4.67 9.70
CA VAL A 277 7.69 3.32 10.28
C VAL A 277 7.37 3.33 11.78
N TYR A 278 7.86 4.34 12.51
CA TYR A 278 7.53 4.51 13.92
C TYR A 278 6.02 4.78 14.13
N GLN A 279 5.40 5.63 13.32
CA GLN A 279 3.96 5.91 13.38
C GLN A 279 3.12 4.68 13.02
N ALA A 280 3.58 3.84 12.10
CA ALA A 280 2.92 2.57 11.77
C ALA A 280 2.85 1.66 13.00
N PHE A 281 3.96 1.53 13.74
CA PHE A 281 3.98 0.81 15.00
C PHE A 281 3.06 1.46 16.05
N LYS A 282 3.08 2.79 16.22
CA LYS A 282 2.18 3.48 17.15
C LYS A 282 0.70 3.28 16.83
N THR A 283 0.36 3.12 15.55
CA THR A 283 -1.02 2.92 15.08
C THR A 283 -1.53 1.52 15.38
N SER A 284 -0.66 0.51 15.32
CA SER A 284 -1.05 -0.90 15.44
C SER A 284 -1.89 -1.30 16.67
N PRO A 285 -1.72 -0.74 17.89
CA PRO A 285 -2.55 -1.09 19.05
C PRO A 285 -4.00 -0.61 18.94
N PHE A 286 -4.29 0.33 18.04
CA PHE A 286 -5.62 0.88 17.84
C PHE A 286 -6.46 0.04 16.87
N VAL A 287 -5.83 -0.72 15.98
CA VAL A 287 -6.50 -1.46 14.89
C VAL A 287 -7.60 -2.39 15.43
N GLY A 288 -7.23 -3.35 16.27
CA GLY A 288 -8.19 -4.32 16.82
C GLY A 288 -9.34 -3.68 17.60
N PRO A 289 -9.05 -2.86 18.63
CA PRO A 289 -10.09 -2.18 19.40
C PRO A 289 -11.03 -1.31 18.54
N ARG A 290 -10.52 -0.61 17.53
CA ARG A 290 -11.31 0.30 16.69
C ARG A 290 -12.12 -0.41 15.60
N LEU A 291 -11.73 -1.62 15.21
CA LEU A 291 -12.53 -2.49 14.34
C LEU A 291 -13.54 -3.35 15.13
N GLY A 292 -13.69 -3.14 16.44
CA GLY A 292 -14.61 -3.91 17.28
C GLY A 292 -16.09 -3.81 16.88
N PHE A 293 -16.48 -2.84 16.06
CA PHE A 293 -17.84 -2.75 15.49
C PHE A 293 -18.12 -3.85 14.45
N LEU A 294 -17.08 -4.51 13.93
CA LEU A 294 -17.19 -5.69 13.04
C LEU A 294 -17.26 -7.01 13.83
N ALA A 295 -17.54 -6.95 15.14
CA ALA A 295 -17.64 -8.16 15.95
C ALA A 295 -18.72 -9.09 15.38
N GLY A 296 -18.33 -10.30 15.01
CA GLY A 296 -19.20 -11.30 14.37
C GLY A 296 -18.96 -11.48 12.88
N ASN A 297 -18.27 -10.55 12.22
CA ASN A 297 -17.87 -10.69 10.82
C ASN A 297 -16.59 -11.50 10.66
N GLU A 298 -16.47 -12.21 9.53
CA GLU A 298 -15.18 -12.74 9.07
C GLU A 298 -14.38 -11.59 8.44
N ILE A 299 -13.25 -11.23 9.06
CA ILE A 299 -12.45 -10.08 8.62
C ILE A 299 -11.32 -10.56 7.72
N THR A 300 -11.30 -10.07 6.48
CA THR A 300 -10.13 -10.07 5.61
C THR A 300 -9.48 -8.69 5.65
N VAL A 301 -8.20 -8.61 6.00
CA VAL A 301 -7.46 -7.34 5.98
C VAL A 301 -6.51 -7.29 4.78
N GLY A 302 -6.66 -6.28 3.93
CA GLY A 302 -5.67 -5.90 2.93
C GLY A 302 -4.80 -4.77 3.47
N ALA A 303 -3.48 -4.92 3.38
CA ALA A 303 -2.57 -3.84 3.74
C ALA A 303 -1.57 -3.59 2.63
N HIS A 304 -1.45 -2.32 2.20
CA HIS A 304 -0.50 -1.91 1.17
C HIS A 304 0.78 -1.35 1.78
N SER A 305 1.94 -1.65 1.18
CA SER A 305 3.20 -0.96 1.49
C SER A 305 3.50 -0.97 2.99
N LEU A 306 3.69 0.21 3.60
CA LEU A 306 3.96 0.39 5.02
C LEU A 306 2.77 0.09 5.94
N GLY A 307 1.54 0.07 5.42
CA GLY A 307 0.36 -0.45 6.12
C GLY A 307 0.56 -1.91 6.59
N ASN A 308 1.49 -2.64 5.98
CA ASN A 308 1.87 -3.98 6.45
C ASN A 308 2.58 -3.98 7.79
N ILE A 309 3.29 -2.91 8.17
CA ILE A 309 3.87 -2.78 9.52
C ILE A 309 2.77 -2.53 10.55
N VAL A 310 1.77 -1.71 10.21
CA VAL A 310 0.59 -1.49 11.06
C VAL A 310 -0.09 -2.83 11.34
N THR A 311 -0.44 -3.55 10.28
CA THR A 311 -1.21 -4.79 10.34
C THR A 311 -0.42 -5.93 10.98
N SER A 312 0.81 -6.18 10.53
CA SER A 312 1.63 -7.27 11.07
C SER A 312 1.94 -7.09 12.54
N ASN A 313 2.19 -5.85 12.99
CA ASN A 313 2.37 -5.60 14.42
C ASN A 313 1.05 -5.75 15.19
N ALA A 314 -0.07 -5.30 14.63
CA ALA A 314 -1.37 -5.45 15.26
C ALA A 314 -1.71 -6.94 15.48
N VAL A 315 -1.48 -7.78 14.47
CA VAL A 315 -1.74 -9.23 14.50
C VAL A 315 -0.80 -9.94 15.47
N CYS A 316 0.52 -9.72 15.34
CA CYS A 316 1.51 -10.53 16.06
C CYS A 316 1.72 -10.07 17.51
N HIS A 317 1.49 -8.79 17.83
CA HIS A 317 1.88 -8.18 19.12
C HIS A 317 0.76 -7.44 19.85
N GLU A 318 -0.33 -7.09 19.18
CA GLU A 318 -1.44 -6.31 19.77
C GLU A 318 -2.76 -7.08 19.87
N GLY A 319 -2.78 -8.35 19.41
CA GLY A 319 -3.92 -9.25 19.57
C GLY A 319 -5.03 -9.07 18.55
N PHE A 320 -4.80 -8.33 17.46
CA PHE A 320 -5.75 -8.30 16.35
C PHE A 320 -5.83 -9.68 15.68
N ARG A 321 -7.04 -10.10 15.31
CA ARG A 321 -7.32 -11.39 14.70
C ARG A 321 -8.21 -11.15 13.48
N ALA A 322 -7.60 -11.29 12.31
CA ALA A 322 -8.30 -11.34 11.03
C ALA A 322 -8.27 -12.79 10.54
N GLU A 323 -9.29 -13.22 9.81
CA GLU A 323 -9.32 -14.55 9.20
C GLU A 323 -8.23 -14.64 8.13
N ASN A 324 -8.22 -13.67 7.21
CA ASN A 324 -7.24 -13.58 6.13
C ASN A 324 -6.48 -12.25 6.20
N TYR A 325 -5.21 -12.27 5.82
CA TYR A 325 -4.36 -11.09 5.71
C TYR A 325 -3.63 -11.05 4.37
N PHE A 326 -3.98 -10.10 3.51
CA PHE A 326 -3.30 -9.86 2.25
C PHE A 326 -2.18 -8.84 2.42
N LEU A 327 -0.94 -9.33 2.31
CA LEU A 327 0.27 -8.53 2.28
C LEU A 327 0.46 -7.97 0.87
N ILE A 328 -0.21 -6.86 0.54
CA ILE A 328 -0.18 -6.25 -0.79
C ILE A 328 1.05 -5.36 -0.89
N ASN A 329 2.00 -5.71 -1.76
CA ASN A 329 3.23 -4.97 -1.95
C ASN A 329 3.89 -4.56 -0.62
N ALA A 330 4.11 -5.53 0.27
CA ALA A 330 4.58 -5.25 1.63
C ALA A 330 5.99 -4.63 1.70
N ALA A 331 6.04 -3.36 2.12
CA ALA A 331 7.27 -2.63 2.44
C ALA A 331 7.83 -3.06 3.81
N SER A 332 8.15 -4.36 3.92
CA SER A 332 8.61 -5.02 5.13
C SER A 332 9.68 -6.04 4.77
N PRO A 333 10.70 -6.26 5.62
CA PRO A 333 11.78 -7.17 5.27
C PRO A 333 11.34 -8.63 5.42
N ILE A 334 11.70 -9.49 4.46
CA ILE A 334 11.44 -10.94 4.48
C ILE A 334 11.83 -11.57 5.82
N GLU A 335 12.98 -11.18 6.38
CA GLU A 335 13.49 -11.76 7.63
C GLU A 335 12.54 -11.57 8.81
N ALA A 336 11.61 -10.60 8.76
CA ALA A 336 10.61 -10.42 9.78
C ALA A 336 9.59 -11.57 9.82
N TYR A 337 9.22 -12.10 8.65
CA TYR A 337 8.25 -13.19 8.51
C TYR A 337 8.93 -14.55 8.42
N SER A 338 9.94 -14.68 7.57
CA SER A 338 10.67 -15.92 7.29
C SER A 338 12.15 -15.77 7.65
N PRO A 339 12.51 -15.85 8.95
CA PRO A 339 13.89 -15.62 9.42
C PRO A 339 14.90 -16.68 8.92
N THR A 340 14.42 -17.79 8.38
CA THR A 340 15.24 -18.86 7.79
C THR A 340 15.47 -18.67 6.29
N GLN A 341 14.70 -17.82 5.61
CA GLN A 341 14.94 -17.47 4.21
C GLN A 341 16.11 -16.48 4.12
N THR A 342 17.25 -16.93 3.59
CA THR A 342 18.49 -16.14 3.51
C THR A 342 18.86 -15.71 2.09
N GLN A 343 18.18 -16.26 1.07
CA GLN A 343 18.44 -16.01 -0.34
C GLN A 343 17.15 -15.94 -1.16
N VAL A 344 17.20 -15.23 -2.28
CA VAL A 344 16.21 -15.27 -3.35
C VAL A 344 16.94 -15.63 -4.64
N GLY A 345 16.51 -16.69 -5.32
CA GLY A 345 17.30 -17.31 -6.37
C GLY A 345 18.71 -17.67 -5.87
N ASN A 346 19.73 -17.22 -6.61
CA ASN A 346 21.14 -17.43 -6.25
C ASN A 346 21.76 -16.25 -5.47
N VAL A 347 20.96 -15.27 -5.04
CA VAL A 347 21.45 -14.06 -4.37
C VAL A 347 21.25 -14.19 -2.86
N LEU A 348 22.35 -14.20 -2.12
CA LEU A 348 22.32 -14.06 -0.66
C LEU A 348 21.87 -12.64 -0.31
N MET A 349 20.67 -12.52 0.27
CA MET A 349 20.05 -11.22 0.53
C MET A 349 20.92 -10.35 1.42
N LYS A 350 21.54 -10.96 2.45
CA LYS A 350 22.44 -10.27 3.36
C LYS A 350 23.61 -9.61 2.64
N THR A 351 24.23 -10.29 1.67
CA THR A 351 25.35 -9.73 0.90
C THR A 351 24.93 -8.51 0.09
N ALA A 352 23.70 -8.53 -0.42
CA ALA A 352 23.12 -7.44 -1.21
C ALA A 352 22.62 -6.28 -0.32
N MET A 353 22.05 -6.57 0.85
CA MET A 353 21.45 -5.63 1.81
C MET A 353 22.40 -5.21 2.94
N THR A 354 23.71 -5.39 2.77
CA THR A 354 24.73 -4.82 3.66
C THR A 354 25.38 -3.62 2.98
N GLU A 355 25.49 -2.51 3.71
CA GLU A 355 26.19 -1.30 3.26
C GLU A 355 27.65 -1.66 2.90
N ARG A 356 28.19 -1.03 1.85
CA ARG A 356 29.45 -1.42 1.20
C ARG A 356 30.63 -1.45 2.17
N GLU A 357 30.79 -0.41 3.00
CA GLU A 357 31.90 -0.27 3.94
C GLU A 357 31.81 -1.26 5.11
N TRP A 358 30.63 -1.83 5.36
CA TRP A 358 30.39 -2.82 6.40
C TRP A 358 30.61 -4.27 5.95
N LYS A 359 30.65 -4.54 4.64
CA LYS A 359 30.86 -5.90 4.10
C LYS A 359 32.16 -6.57 4.58
N PRO A 360 33.30 -5.87 4.72
CA PRO A 360 34.54 -6.47 5.22
C PRO A 360 34.54 -6.75 6.74
N TYR A 361 33.64 -6.13 7.51
CA TYR A 361 33.55 -6.34 8.95
C TYR A 361 32.80 -7.64 9.29
N ASP A 362 33.23 -8.32 10.35
CA ASP A 362 32.47 -9.42 10.94
C ASP A 362 31.05 -8.97 11.31
N GLU A 363 30.07 -9.82 11.01
CA GLU A 363 28.65 -9.51 11.20
C GLU A 363 28.28 -9.13 12.64
N ARG A 364 29.11 -9.53 13.60
CA ARG A 364 28.91 -9.23 15.02
C ARG A 364 29.04 -7.74 15.32
N PHE A 365 29.67 -6.96 14.44
CA PHE A 365 29.76 -5.51 14.53
C PHE A 365 28.53 -4.79 13.95
N HIS A 366 27.73 -5.46 13.12
CA HIS A 366 26.63 -4.83 12.39
C HIS A 366 25.47 -4.49 13.34
N SER A 367 24.92 -3.27 13.23
CA SER A 367 23.76 -2.82 14.04
C SER A 367 22.59 -3.82 14.02
N PRO A 368 22.16 -4.36 12.85
CA PRO A 368 21.08 -5.35 12.79
C PRO A 368 21.30 -6.62 13.63
N ASN A 369 22.56 -6.95 13.95
CA ASN A 369 22.94 -8.11 14.75
C ASN A 369 23.28 -7.77 16.21
N TRP A 370 23.14 -6.50 16.63
CA TRP A 370 23.50 -6.07 17.98
C TRP A 370 22.68 -6.78 19.06
N HIS A 371 21.41 -7.07 18.77
CA HIS A 371 20.54 -7.85 19.64
C HIS A 371 21.14 -9.21 20.05
N ALA A 372 21.98 -9.82 19.20
CA ALA A 372 22.55 -11.15 19.41
C ALA A 372 23.74 -11.14 20.40
N ARG A 373 24.05 -9.98 20.99
CA ARG A 373 25.00 -9.87 22.11
C ARG A 373 24.34 -10.16 23.45
N PHE A 374 23.01 -10.10 23.52
CA PHE A 374 22.26 -10.21 24.77
C PHE A 374 21.65 -11.61 24.95
N PRO A 375 21.56 -12.11 26.21
CA PRO A 375 20.86 -13.36 26.50
C PRO A 375 19.35 -13.22 26.27
N ALA A 376 18.65 -14.34 26.04
CA ALA A 376 17.23 -14.34 25.68
C ALA A 376 16.30 -13.73 26.75
N ASN A 377 16.73 -13.67 28.01
CA ASN A 377 15.98 -13.05 29.11
C ASN A 377 16.21 -11.53 29.26
N ASP A 378 17.00 -10.93 28.37
CA ASP A 378 17.22 -9.49 28.30
C ASP A 378 16.44 -8.91 27.11
N ASN A 379 15.58 -7.92 27.33
CA ASN A 379 14.71 -7.43 26.25
C ASN A 379 15.49 -6.80 25.09
N ARG A 380 16.76 -6.43 25.27
CA ARG A 380 17.62 -5.96 24.17
C ARG A 380 17.84 -7.04 23.10
N SER A 381 17.67 -8.32 23.43
CA SER A 381 17.70 -9.42 22.46
C SER A 381 16.53 -9.42 21.47
N LYS A 382 15.50 -8.58 21.71
CA LYS A 382 14.30 -8.43 20.88
C LYS A 382 14.36 -7.25 19.92
N LEU A 383 15.38 -6.39 20.00
CA LEU A 383 15.54 -5.21 19.15
C LEU A 383 16.06 -5.60 17.76
N LYS A 384 15.22 -6.28 16.96
CA LYS A 384 15.56 -6.83 15.64
C LYS A 384 14.34 -6.97 14.73
N TRP A 385 14.57 -6.89 13.42
CA TRP A 385 13.57 -7.28 12.42
C TRP A 385 13.41 -8.78 12.35
N LYS A 386 14.52 -9.52 12.37
CA LYS A 386 14.54 -10.98 12.19
C LYS A 386 13.59 -11.72 13.13
N GLY A 387 12.57 -12.34 12.55
CA GLY A 387 11.54 -13.15 13.22
C GLY A 387 10.47 -12.36 13.95
N ARG A 388 10.41 -11.03 13.80
CA ARG A 388 9.43 -10.18 14.52
C ARG A 388 7.97 -10.58 14.26
N PHE A 389 7.65 -11.03 13.05
CA PHE A 389 6.33 -11.45 12.61
C PHE A 389 6.29 -12.93 12.23
N SER A 390 7.24 -13.73 12.71
CA SER A 390 7.36 -15.15 12.33
C SER A 390 6.22 -16.04 12.82
N ASN A 391 5.39 -15.56 13.76
CA ASN A 391 4.22 -16.25 14.27
C ASN A 391 2.92 -15.80 13.59
N ILE A 392 2.97 -15.07 12.47
CA ILE A 392 1.78 -14.50 11.83
C ILE A 392 0.73 -15.55 11.46
N GLU A 393 1.15 -16.72 10.96
CA GLU A 393 0.28 -17.87 10.62
C GLU A 393 -0.45 -18.47 11.84
N THR A 394 0.02 -18.18 13.06
CA THR A 394 -0.67 -18.62 14.29
C THR A 394 -1.87 -17.75 14.64
N HIS A 395 -2.04 -16.61 13.95
CA HIS A 395 -3.02 -15.58 14.29
C HIS A 395 -3.95 -15.20 13.13
N THR A 396 -3.59 -15.54 11.89
CA THR A 396 -4.34 -15.24 10.66
C THR A 396 -3.85 -16.15 9.52
N LYS A 397 -4.55 -16.19 8.38
CA LYS A 397 -4.09 -16.79 7.12
C LYS A 397 -3.43 -15.72 6.25
N PRO A 398 -2.09 -15.62 6.22
CA PRO A 398 -1.40 -14.63 5.41
C PRO A 398 -1.32 -15.06 3.94
N PHE A 399 -1.44 -14.10 3.03
CA PHE A 399 -1.20 -14.25 1.60
C PHE A 399 -0.30 -13.12 1.11
N ASN A 400 0.79 -13.46 0.42
CA ASN A 400 1.76 -12.52 -0.08
C ASN A 400 1.42 -12.10 -1.51
N PHE A 401 0.80 -10.93 -1.68
CA PHE A 401 0.52 -10.32 -2.97
C PHE A 401 1.74 -9.46 -3.34
N TYR A 402 2.70 -10.08 -4.03
CA TYR A 402 4.00 -9.49 -4.34
C TYR A 402 4.14 -9.30 -5.84
N SER A 403 5.17 -8.55 -6.27
CA SER A 403 5.48 -8.41 -7.68
C SER A 403 6.98 -8.40 -7.93
N THR A 404 7.45 -9.29 -8.80
CA THR A 404 8.87 -9.33 -9.18
C THR A 404 9.35 -8.11 -9.95
N GLY A 405 8.42 -7.34 -10.52
CA GLY A 405 8.71 -6.08 -11.23
C GLY A 405 8.81 -4.85 -10.32
N GLU A 406 8.48 -4.98 -9.03
CA GLU A 406 8.41 -3.87 -8.06
C GLU A 406 9.56 -2.86 -8.20
N ASP A 407 9.21 -1.58 -8.34
CA ASP A 407 10.19 -0.51 -8.45
C ASP A 407 10.67 -0.05 -7.06
N VAL A 408 9.76 0.40 -6.18
CA VAL A 408 10.09 1.05 -4.89
C VAL A 408 10.94 0.17 -4.00
N VAL A 409 10.67 -1.13 -4.01
CA VAL A 409 11.39 -2.11 -3.20
C VAL A 409 12.24 -3.08 -4.02
N ALA A 410 12.56 -2.73 -5.27
CA ALA A 410 13.36 -3.55 -6.17
C ALA A 410 14.59 -4.15 -5.48
N ASN A 411 14.89 -5.42 -5.77
CA ASN A 411 16.08 -6.08 -5.22
C ASN A 411 17.36 -5.47 -5.81
N PRO A 412 18.33 -5.01 -4.99
CA PRO A 412 19.63 -4.59 -5.50
C PRO A 412 20.38 -5.78 -6.10
N LYS A 413 21.11 -5.60 -7.21
CA LYS A 413 21.90 -6.71 -7.77
C LYS A 413 23.19 -6.93 -6.97
N SER A 414 23.68 -8.16 -6.97
CA SER A 414 24.96 -8.50 -6.35
C SER A 414 26.11 -7.72 -7.02
N GLY A 415 26.81 -6.89 -6.23
CA GLY A 415 27.97 -6.13 -6.69
C GLY A 415 27.67 -4.77 -7.33
N GLU A 416 26.40 -4.35 -7.39
CA GLU A 416 26.08 -2.96 -7.72
C GLU A 416 26.66 -2.02 -6.65
N ASP A 417 27.22 -0.89 -7.10
CA ASP A 417 27.78 0.11 -6.19
C ASP A 417 26.62 0.83 -5.47
N ASN A 418 26.39 0.41 -4.22
CA ASN A 418 25.35 0.94 -3.33
C ASN A 418 25.40 2.48 -3.21
N PHE A 419 26.56 3.11 -3.46
CA PHE A 419 26.73 4.56 -3.48
C PHE A 419 26.12 5.22 -4.73
N ASP A 420 26.19 4.56 -5.89
CA ASP A 420 25.59 5.05 -7.14
C ASP A 420 24.07 4.88 -7.14
N LEU A 421 23.56 3.84 -6.44
CA LEU A 421 22.14 3.65 -6.15
C LEU A 421 21.60 4.81 -5.30
N PHE A 422 22.32 5.16 -4.23
CA PHE A 422 21.99 6.29 -3.35
C PHE A 422 22.00 7.63 -4.09
N ARG A 423 23.02 7.89 -4.92
CA ARG A 423 23.14 9.10 -5.74
C ARG A 423 22.01 9.21 -6.77
N LYS A 424 21.58 8.10 -7.37
CA LYS A 424 20.44 8.05 -8.31
C LYS A 424 19.12 8.38 -7.61
N ILE A 425 18.89 7.81 -6.42
CA ILE A 425 17.71 8.12 -5.60
C ILE A 425 17.71 9.61 -5.20
N TRP A 426 18.85 10.13 -4.74
CA TRP A 426 18.98 11.54 -4.33
C TRP A 426 18.80 12.52 -5.48
N LYS A 427 19.35 12.23 -6.67
CA LYS A 427 19.17 13.05 -7.87
C LYS A 427 17.67 13.22 -8.18
N ARG A 428 16.91 12.12 -8.15
CA ARG A 428 15.45 12.12 -8.39
C ARG A 428 14.69 12.94 -7.35
N VAL A 429 15.04 12.79 -6.06
CA VAL A 429 14.46 13.62 -4.98
C VAL A 429 14.77 15.10 -5.17
N SER A 430 16.00 15.45 -5.54
CA SER A 430 16.42 16.85 -5.77
C SER A 430 15.82 17.47 -7.04
N GLU A 431 15.41 16.64 -8.00
CA GLU A 431 14.79 17.04 -9.27
C GLU A 431 13.25 16.94 -9.23
N ASN A 432 12.66 16.69 -8.05
CA ASN A 432 11.21 16.55 -7.83
C ASN A 432 10.57 15.36 -8.59
N GLU A 433 11.37 14.42 -9.07
CA GLU A 433 10.92 13.17 -9.71
C GLU A 433 10.41 12.17 -8.66
N SER A 434 9.49 11.28 -9.05
CA SER A 434 8.96 10.26 -8.14
C SER A 434 10.09 9.37 -7.60
N LEU A 435 9.99 9.03 -6.32
CA LEU A 435 10.84 8.06 -5.62
C LEU A 435 10.53 6.64 -6.12
N GLY A 436 10.77 6.38 -7.41
CA GLY A 436 10.31 5.16 -8.10
C GLY A 436 11.11 3.94 -7.70
N ARG A 437 12.37 3.80 -8.14
CA ARG A 437 13.12 2.54 -7.96
C ARG A 437 14.10 2.53 -6.78
N PHE A 438 14.10 1.46 -5.99
CA PHE A 438 15.02 1.20 -4.85
C PHE A 438 14.87 2.14 -3.64
N SER A 439 13.85 2.98 -3.61
CA SER A 439 13.64 3.96 -2.55
C SER A 439 13.65 3.33 -1.15
N TRP A 440 13.00 2.17 -0.98
CA TRP A 440 13.00 1.45 0.30
C TRP A 440 14.39 0.94 0.70
N VAL A 441 15.14 0.35 -0.25
CA VAL A 441 16.52 -0.11 -0.02
C VAL A 441 17.42 1.06 0.38
N GLY A 442 17.24 2.22 -0.25
CA GLY A 442 17.91 3.46 0.12
C GLY A 442 17.65 3.86 1.57
N GLN A 443 16.40 3.78 2.03
CA GLN A 443 16.03 4.09 3.42
C GLN A 443 16.71 3.18 4.45
N GLU A 444 17.01 1.94 4.08
CA GLU A 444 17.70 0.98 4.94
C GLU A 444 19.22 1.18 4.97
N PHE A 445 19.84 1.60 3.86
CA PHE A 445 21.27 1.91 3.80
C PHE A 445 21.65 3.24 4.46
N ILE A 446 20.73 4.19 4.53
CA ILE A 446 21.03 5.51 5.10
C ILE A 446 20.86 5.57 6.61
N LYS A 447 20.26 4.56 7.25
CA LYS A 447 20.31 4.39 8.71
C LYS A 447 21.77 4.47 9.15
N GLY A 448 22.07 5.39 10.06
CA GLY A 448 23.40 5.83 10.47
C GLY A 448 23.75 7.24 10.02
N GLY A 449 23.14 7.80 8.98
CA GLY A 449 23.41 9.18 8.55
C GLY A 449 24.75 9.30 7.82
N THR A 450 25.06 8.29 7.00
CA THR A 450 26.33 8.14 6.27
C THR A 450 26.54 9.19 5.16
N SER A 451 25.60 10.12 4.93
CA SER A 451 25.69 11.14 3.88
C SER A 451 24.95 12.45 4.23
N VAL A 452 25.32 13.55 3.57
CA VAL A 452 24.67 14.89 3.69
C VAL A 452 23.16 14.82 3.41
N ALA A 453 22.76 13.93 2.52
CA ALA A 453 21.38 13.72 2.12
C ALA A 453 20.52 13.03 3.20
N ALA A 454 21.12 12.21 4.07
CA ALA A 454 20.41 11.71 5.26
C ALA A 454 19.96 12.83 6.20
N GLY A 455 20.69 13.95 6.24
CA GLY A 455 20.34 15.13 7.06
C GLY A 455 19.19 15.98 6.50
N ILE A 456 18.86 15.86 5.21
CA ILE A 456 17.79 16.62 4.56
C ILE A 456 16.50 15.79 4.45
N GLY A 457 16.61 14.47 4.22
CA GLY A 457 15.46 13.57 4.05
C GLY A 457 15.02 12.81 5.31
N CYS A 458 15.92 12.54 6.27
CA CYS A 458 15.65 11.64 7.40
C CYS A 458 15.96 12.34 8.72
N GLN A 459 14.98 13.08 9.25
CA GLN A 459 15.16 13.95 10.41
C GLN A 459 15.49 13.20 11.72
N LYS A 460 15.29 11.87 11.77
CA LYS A 460 15.47 11.03 12.96
C LYS A 460 16.35 9.81 12.69
N ASN A 461 17.66 10.01 12.64
CA ASN A 461 18.60 8.92 12.35
C ASN A 461 19.43 8.51 13.56
N HIS A 462 18.88 7.59 14.35
CA HIS A 462 19.44 7.21 15.64
C HIS A 462 20.52 6.11 15.57
N GLY A 463 20.76 5.43 14.44
CA GLY A 463 21.82 4.41 14.37
C GLY A 463 21.82 3.67 13.03
N GLY A 464 22.73 2.72 12.83
CA GLY A 464 22.77 1.91 11.59
C GLY A 464 24.18 1.71 11.06
N TRP A 465 24.42 2.03 9.79
CA TRP A 465 25.67 1.81 9.06
C TRP A 465 26.68 2.96 9.15
N GLN A 466 26.50 3.91 10.06
CA GLN A 466 27.58 4.87 10.35
C GLN A 466 28.42 4.29 11.48
N HIS A 467 29.74 4.44 11.42
CA HIS A 467 30.59 4.12 12.57
C HIS A 467 30.26 5.04 13.76
N ILE A 468 30.68 4.67 14.96
CA ILE A 468 30.68 5.59 16.10
C ILE A 468 31.36 6.93 15.74
N GLY A 469 30.80 8.05 16.22
CA GLY A 469 31.00 9.39 15.64
C GLY A 469 32.45 9.87 15.46
N PHE A 470 32.71 10.52 14.32
CA PHE A 470 34.02 10.83 13.71
C PHE A 470 34.83 12.00 14.29
N THR A 471 34.57 12.48 15.52
CA THR A 471 35.38 13.55 16.13
C THR A 471 35.84 13.22 17.55
N GLY A 472 37.15 13.13 17.72
CA GLY A 472 37.82 13.28 19.01
C GLY A 472 37.60 12.16 20.04
N ASN A 473 37.70 12.57 21.30
CA ASN A 473 37.91 11.77 22.51
C ASN A 473 36.65 11.04 23.04
N THR A 474 35.74 10.62 22.15
CA THR A 474 34.50 9.96 22.58
C THR A 474 34.80 8.58 23.17
N LEU A 475 34.00 8.16 24.16
CA LEU A 475 34.21 6.91 24.89
C LEU A 475 34.39 5.72 23.93
N GLY A 476 33.50 5.54 22.95
CA GLY A 476 33.57 4.41 22.01
C GLY A 476 34.90 4.29 21.26
N HIS A 477 35.52 5.40 20.84
CA HIS A 477 36.80 5.37 20.13
C HIS A 477 37.99 5.01 21.02
N ARG A 478 37.94 5.33 22.32
CA ARG A 478 38.99 4.90 23.25
C ARG A 478 39.08 3.38 23.36
N PHE A 479 37.94 2.70 23.32
CA PHE A 479 37.84 1.25 23.45
C PHE A 479 38.02 0.51 22.11
N MET A 480 37.54 1.12 21.02
CA MET A 480 37.45 0.48 19.70
C MET A 480 38.39 1.09 18.66
N GLY A 481 39.34 1.91 19.10
CA GLY A 481 40.30 2.60 18.25
C GLY A 481 41.73 2.51 18.77
N THR A 482 42.65 3.10 18.01
CA THR A 482 44.08 3.16 18.30
C THR A 482 44.58 4.59 18.19
N ILE A 483 45.67 4.88 18.89
CA ILE A 483 46.45 6.09 18.64
C ILE A 483 47.37 5.77 17.46
N GLY A 484 47.21 6.49 16.36
CA GLY A 484 48.07 6.43 15.18
C GLY A 484 49.18 7.49 15.24
N PRO A 485 50.21 7.37 14.38
CA PRO A 485 51.32 8.33 14.34
C PRO A 485 50.91 9.74 13.90
N ASN A 486 49.77 9.88 13.22
CA ASN A 486 49.22 11.14 12.73
C ASN A 486 47.96 11.58 13.49
N THR A 487 47.57 10.86 14.55
CA THR A 487 46.36 11.16 15.32
C THR A 487 46.66 12.30 16.31
N PRO A 488 45.88 13.38 16.33
CA PRO A 488 46.10 14.48 17.29
C PRO A 488 46.09 13.98 18.75
N LEU A 489 46.87 14.64 19.61
CA LEU A 489 47.00 14.26 21.01
C LEU A 489 45.63 14.16 21.70
N GLY A 490 45.32 12.99 22.26
CA GLY A 490 44.04 12.72 22.93
C GLY A 490 42.90 12.27 22.01
N GLN A 491 43.18 12.00 20.73
CA GLN A 491 42.23 11.40 19.79
C GLN A 491 42.61 9.96 19.45
N TYR A 492 41.65 9.21 18.90
CA TYR A 492 41.79 7.80 18.54
C TYR A 492 41.21 7.60 17.14
N ASP A 493 41.93 6.86 16.30
CA ASP A 493 41.44 6.41 14.99
C ASP A 493 40.76 5.05 15.14
N LEU A 494 39.68 4.81 14.39
CA LEU A 494 39.06 3.49 14.32
C LEU A 494 40.07 2.46 13.80
N TYR A 495 40.07 1.27 14.40
CA TYR A 495 40.80 0.14 13.83
C TYR A 495 40.26 -0.17 12.44
N THR A 496 41.17 -0.48 11.51
CA THR A 496 40.79 -1.02 10.19
C THR A 496 39.92 -2.27 10.36
N PHE A 497 39.11 -2.60 9.35
CA PHE A 497 38.27 -3.82 9.41
C PHE A 497 39.10 -5.09 9.73
N ALA A 498 40.32 -5.19 9.18
CA ALA A 498 41.22 -6.32 9.44
C ALA A 498 41.65 -6.40 10.91
N GLN A 499 42.04 -5.26 11.49
CA GLN A 499 42.41 -5.17 12.90
C GLN A 499 41.21 -5.43 13.81
N SER A 500 40.04 -4.89 13.48
CA SER A 500 38.80 -5.12 14.23
C SER A 500 38.39 -6.58 14.24
N ASN A 501 38.38 -7.22 13.07
CA ASN A 501 38.08 -8.65 12.94
C ASN A 501 39.11 -9.53 13.67
N GLN A 502 40.40 -9.20 13.59
CA GLN A 502 41.45 -9.93 14.31
C GLN A 502 41.28 -9.81 15.83
N ARG A 503 40.97 -8.61 16.34
CA ARG A 503 40.71 -8.39 17.77
C ARG A 503 39.50 -9.17 18.26
N LEU A 504 38.45 -9.25 17.46
CA LEU A 504 37.28 -10.08 17.74
C LEU A 504 37.63 -11.58 17.72
N ALA A 505 38.42 -12.04 16.76
CA ALA A 505 38.89 -13.43 16.68
C ALA A 505 39.79 -13.83 17.87
N ASN A 506 40.61 -12.89 18.35
CA ASN A 506 41.50 -13.07 19.50
C ASN A 506 40.79 -12.90 20.85
N GLY A 507 39.46 -12.68 20.88
CA GLY A 507 38.69 -12.48 22.11
C GLY A 507 38.93 -11.13 22.81
N GLN A 508 39.63 -10.19 22.16
CA GLN A 508 39.87 -8.84 22.68
C GLN A 508 38.58 -8.00 22.60
N TYR A 509 37.78 -8.22 21.55
CA TYR A 509 36.39 -7.77 21.52
C TYR A 509 35.48 -8.91 21.96
N THR A 510 34.70 -8.66 23.01
CA THR A 510 33.75 -9.61 23.58
C THR A 510 32.34 -9.10 23.35
N ASN A 511 31.33 -9.94 23.59
CA ASN A 511 29.94 -9.48 23.56
C ASN A 511 29.70 -8.33 24.55
N GLU A 512 30.43 -8.29 25.66
CA GLU A 512 30.34 -7.21 26.65
C GLU A 512 30.82 -5.87 26.05
N HIS A 513 31.97 -5.88 25.37
CA HIS A 513 32.47 -4.69 24.67
C HIS A 513 31.50 -4.22 23.59
N LEU A 514 30.98 -5.14 22.77
CA LEU A 514 30.06 -4.82 21.68
C LEU A 514 28.68 -4.36 22.17
N ALA A 515 28.21 -4.87 23.31
CA ALA A 515 26.96 -4.43 23.93
C ALA A 515 27.05 -2.99 24.46
N GLN A 516 28.15 -2.64 25.13
CA GLN A 516 28.29 -1.34 25.80
C GLN A 516 28.75 -0.21 24.87
N PHE A 517 29.55 -0.54 23.86
CA PHE A 517 30.17 0.47 23.01
C PHE A 517 29.64 0.45 21.57
N GLY A 518 29.50 -0.76 20.99
CA GLY A 518 29.13 -0.95 19.58
C GLY A 518 30.15 -0.36 18.60
N LEU A 519 30.21 -0.86 17.36
CA LEU A 519 31.04 -0.24 16.31
C LEU A 519 30.25 0.76 15.45
N PHE A 520 28.93 0.80 15.63
CA PHE A 520 28.01 1.63 14.86
C PHE A 520 27.55 2.85 15.65
N LYS A 521 27.00 3.86 14.95
CA LYS A 521 26.48 5.09 15.52
C LYS A 521 25.51 4.79 16.64
N ARG A 522 25.78 5.40 17.80
CA ARG A 522 24.96 5.20 18.99
C ARG A 522 23.55 5.77 18.81
N PHE A 523 22.59 5.13 19.47
CA PHE A 523 21.22 5.62 19.60
C PHE A 523 21.20 7.07 20.05
N GLU A 524 20.90 7.99 19.13
CA GLU A 524 20.89 9.42 19.41
C GLU A 524 19.81 9.75 20.45
N SER A 525 20.16 10.48 21.50
CA SER A 525 19.34 10.89 22.67
C SER A 525 19.78 10.22 23.97
N PRO A 526 20.02 11.00 25.04
CA PRO A 526 20.27 10.46 26.39
C PRO A 526 19.17 9.52 26.90
N ALA A 527 17.96 9.61 26.35
CA ALA A 527 16.86 8.71 26.68
C ALA A 527 17.18 7.23 26.38
N TYR A 528 18.12 6.95 25.48
CA TYR A 528 18.49 5.60 25.04
C TYR A 528 19.83 5.10 25.60
N ASP A 529 20.54 5.89 26.41
CA ASP A 529 21.86 5.54 26.92
C ASP A 529 21.86 4.23 27.72
N ALA A 530 20.78 3.96 28.45
CA ALA A 530 20.63 2.72 29.22
C ALA A 530 20.60 1.46 28.35
N LEU A 531 20.29 1.54 27.05
CA LEU A 531 20.37 0.38 26.15
C LEU A 531 21.79 -0.19 26.10
N TYR A 532 22.79 0.67 26.25
CA TYR A 532 24.22 0.31 26.29
C TYR A 532 24.72 -0.08 27.68
N ALA A 533 23.83 -0.38 28.63
CA ALA A 533 24.20 -1.00 29.90
C ALA A 533 24.96 -2.32 29.67
N PRO A 534 25.78 -2.80 30.62
CA PRO A 534 26.46 -4.08 30.47
C PRO A 534 25.50 -5.27 30.35
N ILE A 535 26.03 -6.39 29.85
CA ILE A 535 25.36 -7.70 29.92
C ILE A 535 25.46 -8.26 31.33
N ASN A 536 26.58 -7.99 32.02
CA ASN A 536 26.84 -8.34 33.40
C ASN A 536 27.24 -7.11 34.21
N ASP A 537 26.51 -6.78 35.28
CA ASP A 537 26.77 -5.60 36.11
C ASP A 537 28.18 -5.58 36.76
N ALA A 538 28.84 -6.73 36.87
CA ALA A 538 30.25 -6.79 37.26
C ALA A 538 31.17 -6.02 36.29
N ASN A 539 30.76 -5.87 35.03
CA ASN A 539 31.49 -5.18 33.96
C ASN A 539 31.07 -3.71 33.82
N LYS A 540 30.36 -3.14 34.81
CA LYS A 540 30.05 -1.70 34.85
C LYS A 540 31.31 -0.86 34.97
N ASN A 541 32.32 -1.36 35.68
CA ASN A 541 33.57 -0.65 35.89
C ASN A 541 34.64 -1.31 35.04
N TRP A 542 35.40 -0.50 34.32
CA TRP A 542 36.49 -0.98 33.50
C TRP A 542 37.69 -0.05 33.62
N THR A 543 38.89 -0.59 33.43
CA THR A 543 40.11 0.19 33.31
C THR A 543 40.98 -0.40 32.19
N ASP A 544 41.41 0.41 31.21
CA ASP A 544 42.33 -0.08 30.18
C ASP A 544 43.75 -0.25 30.75
N ALA A 545 44.59 -0.91 29.97
CA ALA A 545 46.03 -0.97 30.20
C ALA A 545 46.71 0.42 30.25
N ALA A 546 46.06 1.49 29.77
CA ALA A 546 46.55 2.86 29.84
C ALA A 546 46.05 3.63 31.09
N GLY A 547 45.30 2.97 32.00
CA GLY A 547 44.81 3.53 33.25
C GLY A 547 43.53 4.37 33.15
N PHE A 548 42.86 4.40 31.99
CA PHE A 548 41.57 5.06 31.83
C PHE A 548 40.48 4.24 32.50
N ALA A 549 39.90 4.78 33.58
CA ALA A 549 38.76 4.20 34.26
C ALA A 549 37.45 4.70 33.66
N TRP A 550 36.53 3.78 33.35
CA TRP A 550 35.18 4.08 32.93
C TRP A 550 34.17 3.34 33.79
N GLN A 551 33.07 4.04 34.09
CA GLN A 551 31.94 3.47 34.79
C GLN A 551 30.68 3.68 33.95
N ASN A 552 30.02 2.58 33.58
CA ASN A 552 28.68 2.64 33.00
C ASN A 552 27.69 3.09 34.11
N PRO A 553 26.95 4.20 33.93
CA PRO A 553 26.00 4.64 34.94
C PRO A 553 24.80 3.68 35.05
N HIS A 554 24.50 2.92 34.00
CA HIS A 554 23.33 2.06 33.93
C HIS A 554 23.63 0.61 34.32
N THR A 555 22.62 -0.06 34.84
CA THR A 555 22.63 -1.49 35.15
C THR A 555 22.01 -2.31 34.02
N LYS A 556 22.34 -3.59 33.94
CA LYS A 556 21.71 -4.56 33.04
C LYS A 556 20.17 -4.49 33.14
N ALA A 557 19.64 -4.40 34.36
CA ALA A 557 18.21 -4.31 34.61
C ALA A 557 17.58 -3.06 33.97
N GLN A 558 18.25 -1.90 34.08
CA GLN A 558 17.78 -0.65 33.45
C GLN A 558 17.78 -0.76 31.93
N GLY A 559 18.84 -1.32 31.33
CA GLY A 559 18.89 -1.52 29.87
C GLY A 559 17.83 -2.47 29.34
N SER A 560 17.63 -3.61 30.03
CA SER A 560 16.56 -4.56 29.70
C SER A 560 15.15 -3.96 29.92
N ALA A 561 14.95 -3.18 30.99
CA ALA A 561 13.66 -2.54 31.26
C ALA A 561 13.31 -1.51 30.17
N LEU A 562 14.28 -0.68 29.76
CA LEU A 562 14.09 0.30 28.68
C LEU A 562 13.78 -0.40 27.35
N ALA A 563 14.55 -1.42 26.96
CA ALA A 563 14.26 -2.21 25.76
C ALA A 563 12.94 -2.99 25.83
N GLY A 564 12.39 -3.20 27.02
CA GLY A 564 11.06 -3.80 27.23
C GLY A 564 9.90 -2.86 26.89
N GLN A 565 10.15 -1.55 26.78
CA GLN A 565 9.11 -0.58 26.44
C GLN A 565 8.80 -0.65 24.94
N LYS A 566 7.51 -0.70 24.59
CA LYS A 566 7.05 -0.74 23.20
C LYS A 566 7.61 0.43 22.38
N ASP A 567 7.50 1.64 22.93
CA ASP A 567 7.96 2.86 22.26
C ASP A 567 9.45 2.83 21.93
N THR A 568 10.28 2.35 22.87
CA THR A 568 11.71 2.14 22.62
C THR A 568 11.95 1.13 21.50
N GLN A 569 11.26 -0.01 21.50
CA GLN A 569 11.41 -0.99 20.42
C GLN A 569 11.04 -0.41 19.06
N TRP A 570 9.93 0.34 19.00
CA TRP A 570 9.43 0.95 17.77
C TRP A 570 10.42 1.98 17.20
N VAL A 571 10.94 2.89 18.02
CA VAL A 571 11.92 3.89 17.57
C VAL A 571 13.20 3.22 17.10
N ILE A 572 13.74 2.28 17.87
CA ILE A 572 15.03 1.62 17.53
C ILE A 572 14.91 0.82 16.22
N LEU A 573 13.80 0.10 16.01
CA LEU A 573 13.56 -0.63 14.76
C LEU A 573 13.41 0.31 13.55
N ALA A 574 12.66 1.39 13.73
CA ALA A 574 12.38 2.35 12.67
C ALA A 574 13.64 3.10 12.21
N THR A 575 14.53 3.45 13.15
CA THR A 575 15.54 4.49 12.93
C THR A 575 17.00 4.01 13.07
N ALA A 576 17.22 2.82 13.63
CA ALA A 576 18.57 2.37 13.99
C ALA A 576 18.91 0.92 13.59
N MET A 577 17.90 0.10 13.30
CA MET A 577 18.07 -1.29 12.85
C MET A 577 17.73 -1.40 11.36
N PRO A 578 18.75 -1.38 10.48
CA PRO A 578 18.58 -1.77 9.09
C PRO A 578 18.05 -3.19 8.95
N SER A 579 17.28 -3.44 7.90
CA SER A 579 17.03 -4.79 7.42
C SER A 579 18.24 -5.34 6.68
N VAL A 580 18.40 -6.67 6.72
CA VAL A 580 19.45 -7.40 5.98
C VAL A 580 18.88 -8.45 5.04
N SER A 581 17.58 -8.38 4.75
CA SER A 581 16.90 -9.17 3.72
C SER A 581 16.22 -8.26 2.70
N PHE A 582 15.84 -8.82 1.54
CA PHE A 582 14.98 -8.10 0.61
C PHE A 582 13.59 -7.85 1.19
N ALA A 583 12.83 -6.97 0.53
CA ALA A 583 11.45 -6.67 0.89
C ALA A 583 10.51 -7.80 0.45
N ALA A 584 9.43 -8.00 1.21
CA ALA A 584 8.35 -8.93 0.87
C ALA A 584 7.58 -8.50 -0.39
N ALA A 585 7.49 -7.20 -0.69
CA ALA A 585 6.80 -6.71 -1.90
C ALA A 585 7.40 -7.22 -3.22
N ALA A 586 8.73 -7.37 -3.31
CA ALA A 586 9.38 -7.79 -4.56
C ALA A 586 9.54 -9.31 -4.69
N ASN A 587 9.14 -10.08 -3.66
CA ASN A 587 9.61 -11.44 -3.48
C ASN A 587 8.58 -12.33 -2.80
N HIS A 588 8.59 -13.62 -3.18
CA HIS A 588 7.91 -14.64 -2.41
C HIS A 588 8.49 -14.75 -0.99
N VAL A 589 7.61 -14.81 0.01
CA VAL A 589 7.98 -14.94 1.43
C VAL A 589 7.79 -16.39 1.87
N GLY A 590 8.88 -17.14 1.90
CA GLY A 590 9.01 -18.42 2.61
C GLY A 590 7.78 -19.34 2.58
N ASN A 591 7.15 -19.48 3.74
CA ASN A 591 5.99 -20.33 4.02
C ASN A 591 4.63 -19.67 3.71
N ILE A 592 4.61 -18.36 3.43
CA ILE A 592 3.38 -17.64 3.13
C ILE A 592 3.02 -17.89 1.67
N GLU A 593 1.77 -18.30 1.41
CA GLU A 593 1.28 -18.50 0.06
C GLU A 593 1.40 -17.20 -0.74
N GLY A 594 2.08 -17.24 -1.89
CA GLY A 594 2.34 -16.05 -2.72
C GLY A 594 1.53 -16.00 -4.02
N PHE A 595 1.17 -14.78 -4.40
CA PHE A 595 0.60 -14.43 -5.70
C PHE A 595 1.47 -13.35 -6.35
N ASN A 596 2.16 -13.70 -7.46
CA ASN A 596 3.01 -12.76 -8.19
C ASN A 596 2.17 -11.91 -9.15
N MET A 597 1.81 -10.70 -8.74
CA MET A 597 0.98 -9.78 -9.52
C MET A 597 1.60 -9.45 -10.89
N ASN A 598 2.93 -9.47 -11.02
CA ASN A 598 3.62 -9.22 -12.28
C ASN A 598 3.33 -10.28 -13.36
N GLU A 599 3.11 -11.53 -12.95
CA GLU A 599 2.84 -12.66 -13.87
C GLU A 599 1.35 -12.77 -14.23
N HIS A 600 0.50 -12.04 -13.51
CA HIS A 600 -0.94 -12.12 -13.62
C HIS A 600 -1.56 -10.78 -14.04
N THR A 601 -0.88 -10.04 -14.92
CA THR A 601 -1.52 -8.89 -15.58
C THR A 601 -2.38 -9.36 -16.76
N ASN A 602 -3.20 -8.45 -17.27
CA ASN A 602 -3.92 -8.61 -18.54
C ASN A 602 -3.25 -7.80 -19.66
N GLY A 603 -1.91 -7.76 -19.66
CA GLY A 603 -1.12 -6.83 -20.45
C GLY A 603 -0.66 -5.62 -19.63
N TRP A 604 0.00 -4.68 -20.29
CA TRP A 604 0.47 -3.43 -19.71
C TRP A 604 -0.01 -2.25 -20.56
N PRO A 605 -0.53 -1.18 -19.95
CA PRO A 605 -0.76 0.07 -20.68
C PRO A 605 0.56 0.60 -21.22
N ASN A 606 0.49 1.31 -22.36
CA ASN A 606 1.66 1.98 -22.89
C ASN A 606 1.96 3.24 -22.06
N ILE A 607 2.93 3.15 -21.15
CA ILE A 607 3.35 4.26 -20.29
C ILE A 607 4.78 4.67 -20.67
N PRO A 608 4.96 5.64 -21.59
CA PRO A 608 6.27 6.02 -22.11
C PRO A 608 7.28 6.41 -21.02
N ALA A 609 6.80 7.02 -19.94
CA ALA A 609 7.62 7.43 -18.80
C ALA A 609 8.35 6.27 -18.11
N ARG A 610 7.88 5.03 -18.26
CA ARG A 610 8.52 3.83 -17.69
C ARG A 610 9.75 3.39 -18.48
N GLY A 611 9.86 3.76 -19.75
CA GLY A 611 10.99 3.40 -20.61
C GLY A 611 11.30 1.90 -20.58
N GLN A 612 12.51 1.53 -20.15
CA GLN A 612 12.93 0.12 -20.04
C GLN A 612 12.16 -0.70 -18.98
N TYR A 613 11.39 -0.06 -18.12
CA TYR A 613 10.58 -0.67 -17.07
C TYR A 613 9.10 -0.75 -17.44
N LEU A 614 8.75 -0.64 -18.73
CA LEU A 614 7.37 -0.67 -19.20
C LEU A 614 6.59 -1.92 -18.75
N ASN A 615 7.29 -3.06 -18.65
CA ASN A 615 6.70 -4.35 -18.25
C ASN A 615 6.91 -4.68 -16.77
N ASP A 616 7.49 -3.75 -16.01
CA ASP A 616 7.70 -3.88 -14.57
C ASP A 616 6.51 -3.25 -13.85
N TRP A 617 5.93 -4.01 -12.92
CA TRP A 617 4.94 -3.50 -11.98
C TRP A 617 5.50 -2.43 -11.06
N GLN A 618 4.83 -1.29 -10.98
CA GLN A 618 5.16 -0.23 -10.05
C GLN A 618 4.36 -0.36 -8.75
N HIS A 619 4.88 0.20 -7.67
CA HIS A 619 4.38 0.00 -6.31
C HIS A 619 2.88 0.24 -6.09
N GLY A 620 2.28 1.13 -6.89
CA GLY A 620 0.87 1.53 -6.83
C GLY A 620 0.01 1.03 -8.00
N ASP A 621 0.51 0.21 -8.92
CA ASP A 621 -0.20 -0.11 -10.18
C ASP A 621 -1.59 -0.74 -9.97
N PHE A 622 -1.78 -1.54 -8.92
CA PHE A 622 -3.10 -2.09 -8.61
C PHE A 622 -4.17 -1.02 -8.39
N VAL A 623 -3.81 0.24 -8.18
CA VAL A 623 -4.70 1.42 -8.15
C VAL A 623 -4.45 2.30 -9.37
N SER A 624 -3.20 2.64 -9.68
CA SER A 624 -2.88 3.71 -10.63
C SER A 624 -3.00 3.35 -12.10
N ILE A 625 -3.21 2.09 -12.49
CA ILE A 625 -3.50 1.73 -13.89
C ILE A 625 -4.90 1.15 -14.01
N GLY A 626 -5.52 1.28 -15.19
CA GLY A 626 -6.90 0.87 -15.40
C GLY A 626 -7.19 -0.57 -14.97
N ALA A 627 -8.38 -0.79 -14.41
CA ALA A 627 -8.74 -2.04 -13.74
C ALA A 627 -8.58 -3.28 -14.63
N SER A 628 -8.81 -3.13 -15.95
CA SER A 628 -8.66 -4.20 -16.94
C SER A 628 -7.28 -4.88 -16.92
N TYR A 629 -6.22 -4.11 -16.61
CA TYR A 629 -4.83 -4.58 -16.58
C TYR A 629 -4.49 -5.36 -15.30
N VAL A 630 -5.17 -5.06 -14.20
CA VAL A 630 -4.85 -5.57 -12.85
C VAL A 630 -5.96 -6.42 -12.22
N LYS A 631 -7.08 -6.63 -12.92
CA LYS A 631 -8.27 -7.34 -12.41
C LYS A 631 -7.98 -8.68 -11.75
N LYS A 632 -7.01 -9.45 -12.26
CA LYS A 632 -6.68 -10.79 -11.74
C LYS A 632 -6.20 -10.74 -10.28
N MET A 633 -5.64 -9.61 -9.85
CA MET A 633 -5.28 -9.39 -8.45
C MET A 633 -6.53 -9.28 -7.57
N TYR A 634 -7.56 -8.56 -8.03
CA TYR A 634 -8.83 -8.42 -7.33
C TYR A 634 -9.64 -9.72 -7.34
N GLU A 635 -9.71 -10.41 -8.48
CA GLU A 635 -10.32 -11.75 -8.59
C GLU A 635 -9.64 -12.73 -7.62
N LYS A 636 -8.31 -12.68 -7.52
CA LYS A 636 -7.58 -13.51 -6.55
C LYS A 636 -7.84 -13.12 -5.11
N ALA A 637 -7.96 -11.83 -4.82
CA ALA A 637 -8.31 -11.34 -3.48
C ALA A 637 -9.71 -11.80 -3.07
N ILE A 638 -10.68 -11.74 -3.99
CA ILE A 638 -12.05 -12.25 -3.79
C ILE A 638 -12.02 -13.76 -3.57
N GLU A 639 -11.31 -14.54 -4.39
CA GLU A 639 -11.18 -16.00 -4.24
C GLU A 639 -10.59 -16.35 -2.86
N LYS A 640 -9.53 -15.65 -2.43
CA LYS A 640 -8.82 -15.98 -1.17
C LYS A 640 -9.54 -15.50 0.07
N GLY A 641 -10.28 -14.40 -0.02
CA GLY A 641 -11.10 -13.90 1.07
C GLY A 641 -12.51 -14.49 1.09
N ASP A 642 -12.88 -15.21 0.01
CA ASP A 642 -14.22 -15.71 -0.25
C ASP A 642 -15.25 -14.56 -0.09
N LEU A 643 -14.99 -13.46 -0.81
CA LEU A 643 -15.65 -12.17 -0.60
C LEU A 643 -16.97 -12.01 -1.38
N ASN A 644 -17.31 -12.93 -2.27
CA ASN A 644 -18.42 -12.87 -3.22
C ASN A 644 -19.68 -13.63 -2.78
N ASP A 645 -19.54 -14.55 -1.82
CA ASP A 645 -20.61 -15.46 -1.38
C ASP A 645 -21.46 -14.91 -0.24
#